data_AF-A0A7W0HQX6-F1
#
_entry.id   AF-A0A7W0HQX6-F1
#
_cell.length_a   1.000
_cell.length_b   1.000
_cell.length_c   1.000
_cell.angle_alpha   90.00
_cell.angle_beta   90.00
_cell.angle_gamma   90.00
#
_symmetry.space_group_name_H-M   'P 1'
#
loop_
_entity.id
_entity.type
_entity.pdbx_description
1 polymer ?
#
loop_
_entity_poly.entity_id
_entity_poly.type
_entity_poly.pdbx_seq_one_letter_code
_entity_poly.pdbx_strand_id
1 'polypeptide(L)'
;MVPAHAQAKATPGTPGVPQDGTVLFMEDFENRADPTKMAMLNAYTHVSGATYTAGGDWLKESECNGFILNYNNAATNTCAFLGQLRTLPYALGQHAGAADPATNSALAAFTWGDPNNRVQLETVQAVTNPQGGDRFLTFGVEAAATNCSVSAPTLQFQAVDGTTATNLGSAINACTAAGGTNYTVTQPGSTAKLTIRAGSYLSGALLYGPASFKLRMNNTNTSGTGNDGAIDNIEILDVTPQLDKAFSPDTTTAGSTVALTFTVTNTKDLLAKNDWSFTDTLPAGMKVVQPAATTTCAGGSVTAAAGGGSIAVTGDLNAGQTSCTATVYVTAPAGTYTNGPDNTTEKGVNPPGESTVTFTQRSLDFCSDVAYLMQGTESSLYDFSLTSGTQTKISGPGQRVYNGFGYNRFDGRLYGIVSNTEVTAAANDLAVIDPEASGTTPVQNVNITPALPAGSYNSGDVSSDGRILYVRSAGAGTHGIYMIDVDPNSASFGARLGVSPALSTSIVISDFSFHPLDGMLYAINQTATPRLVRIDPATGKVDVVATITGWNAGDAAGATFMDNFGNLYLASNDTGRVFQVDLTAVSGGVAQFGGSKIVGRSQPTTANDGGACLIARDFGDAPDSYGTFRSDDGASHRLDPARNLLLGTGVTAEQDADTVDPLDAANDTLDDGIASFPLLPQSPGSTYSVTATVKNTTGGSRELAGWIDFNRNGTFDAGERAGAPVADGATSVTLTWTVPADVSPGGSYARFRLGLSADVEHPKGEAVNGEVEDYPVTIVPAALKITKTAEPSPAKQGQKVTFKVTVVNTGQAAYKEATFSDDLSGVLDDSAYGNDAKATEGRVTYTAPALTWTGPLPVGATVTVTYSVTVKTPSSGDLHLVNGVTTTTPGGNCATGAEPGCSVTVPIATFKIRKVASPATAIKGERVTYTITVTNGAVPYTEASFSDDLTDVLDDAVYGDDVAASSGEADYTAPKVNWSGNLAPGQVVTITYSVTIK
;
A
#
# COMPACT_ATOMS: atom_id res chain seq x y z
N MET A 1 59.77 -5.71 10.21
CA MET A 1 58.78 -5.10 9.32
C MET A 1 57.58 -4.73 10.18
N VAL A 2 57.44 -3.45 10.51
CA VAL A 2 56.24 -2.90 11.17
C VAL A 2 55.32 -2.45 10.02
N PRO A 3 54.01 -2.76 10.04
CA PRO A 3 53.12 -2.40 8.94
C PRO A 3 53.00 -0.87 8.84
N ALA A 4 53.07 -0.37 7.61
CA ALA A 4 52.80 1.02 7.27
C ALA A 4 51.42 1.40 7.84
N HIS A 5 51.37 2.39 8.73
CA HIS A 5 50.11 2.95 9.20
C HIS A 5 49.44 3.59 7.98
N ALA A 6 48.23 3.13 7.64
CA ALA A 6 47.36 3.83 6.69
C ALA A 6 47.17 5.27 7.20
N GLN A 7 47.45 6.26 6.34
CA GLN A 7 47.18 7.66 6.63
C GLN A 7 45.70 7.81 7.00
N ALA A 8 45.42 8.52 8.10
CA ALA A 8 44.06 8.85 8.48
C ALA A 8 43.44 9.75 7.39
N LYS A 9 42.46 9.21 6.65
CA LYS A 9 41.66 9.99 5.69
C LYS A 9 40.96 11.14 6.45
N ALA A 10 40.99 12.35 5.90
CA ALA A 10 40.28 13.49 6.48
C ALA A 10 38.77 13.19 6.54
N THR A 11 38.10 13.58 7.63
CA THR A 11 36.64 13.42 7.74
C THR A 11 35.97 14.31 6.70
N PRO A 12 35.07 13.78 5.85
CA PRO A 12 34.30 14.58 4.89
C PRO A 12 33.56 15.73 5.58
N GLY A 13 33.45 16.87 4.89
CA GLY A 13 32.89 18.10 5.44
C GLY A 13 31.37 18.19 5.26
N THR A 14 30.82 19.36 5.60
CA THR A 14 29.46 19.75 5.19
C THR A 14 29.56 20.53 3.88
N PRO A 15 29.02 20.02 2.76
CA PRO A 15 29.15 20.68 1.46
C PRO A 15 28.74 22.15 1.51
N GLY A 16 29.61 23.05 1.03
CA GLY A 16 29.37 24.49 0.98
C GLY A 16 29.66 25.26 2.28
N VAL A 17 30.05 24.57 3.37
CA VAL A 17 30.37 25.20 4.67
C VAL A 17 31.88 25.11 4.95
N PRO A 18 32.63 26.23 4.85
CA PRO A 18 34.07 26.25 5.08
C PRO A 18 34.49 25.77 6.47
N GLN A 19 35.52 24.93 6.51
CA GLN A 19 36.14 24.40 7.73
C GLN A 19 37.50 25.07 8.00
N ASP A 20 37.98 24.98 9.23
CA ASP A 20 39.30 25.51 9.58
C ASP A 20 40.41 24.74 8.86
N GLY A 21 41.50 25.45 8.51
CA GLY A 21 42.71 24.80 8.03
C GLY A 21 43.38 23.97 9.14
N THR A 22 44.19 22.99 8.74
CA THR A 22 44.95 22.17 9.69
C THR A 22 46.32 22.79 9.95
N VAL A 23 46.65 23.05 11.22
CA VAL A 23 47.97 23.56 11.62
C VAL A 23 49.03 22.47 11.42
N LEU A 24 50.00 22.72 10.54
CA LEU A 24 51.16 21.84 10.30
C LEU A 24 52.36 22.22 11.17
N PHE A 25 52.50 23.51 11.47
CA PHE A 25 53.58 24.07 12.25
C PHE A 25 53.10 25.35 12.91
N MET A 26 53.52 25.59 14.16
CA MET A 26 53.23 26.82 14.90
C MET A 26 54.45 27.18 15.75
N GLU A 27 54.81 28.45 15.83
CA GLU A 27 55.85 28.99 16.73
C GLU A 27 55.35 30.30 17.36
N ASP A 28 55.20 30.27 18.68
CA ASP A 28 54.74 31.38 19.53
C ASP A 28 55.88 32.07 20.30
N PHE A 29 57.11 31.61 20.13
CA PHE A 29 58.32 32.11 20.79
C PHE A 29 58.31 32.09 22.32
N GLU A 30 57.38 31.37 22.95
CA GLU A 30 57.24 31.36 24.41
C GLU A 30 58.14 30.31 25.10
N ASN A 31 58.72 29.36 24.37
CA ASN A 31 59.54 28.28 24.92
C ASN A 31 60.99 28.70 25.26
N ARG A 32 61.15 29.79 26.01
CA ARG A 32 62.46 30.28 26.47
C ARG A 32 62.91 29.57 27.75
N ALA A 33 64.20 29.21 27.82
CA ALA A 33 64.79 28.57 29.00
C ALA A 33 64.71 29.43 30.29
N ASP A 34 64.70 30.76 30.16
CA ASP A 34 64.47 31.71 31.25
C ASP A 34 63.68 32.91 30.70
N PRO A 35 62.36 33.01 30.95
CA PRO A 35 61.50 34.06 30.38
C PRO A 35 61.84 35.47 30.90
N THR A 36 62.65 35.58 31.97
CA THR A 36 63.14 36.87 32.47
C THR A 36 64.33 37.41 31.66
N LYS A 37 64.95 36.56 30.82
CA LYS A 37 66.07 36.92 29.94
C LYS A 37 65.66 36.88 28.46
N MET A 38 66.36 37.68 27.66
CA MET A 38 66.25 37.62 26.20
C MET A 38 67.01 36.41 25.67
N ALA A 39 66.57 35.86 24.54
CA ALA A 39 67.29 34.83 23.80
C ALA A 39 67.60 35.32 22.38
N MET A 40 68.75 34.93 21.82
CA MET A 40 69.00 35.09 20.39
C MET A 40 68.32 33.95 19.62
N LEU A 41 67.81 34.22 18.41
CA LEU A 41 67.09 33.24 17.60
C LEU A 41 67.85 31.91 17.40
N ASN A 42 69.18 31.96 17.20
CA ASN A 42 70.03 30.78 17.04
C ASN A 42 70.32 30.00 18.34
N ALA A 43 69.95 30.56 19.50
CA ALA A 43 70.03 29.91 20.81
C ALA A 43 68.65 29.47 21.34
N TYR A 44 67.58 29.78 20.60
CA TYR A 44 66.21 29.40 20.94
C TYR A 44 65.85 28.03 20.36
N THR A 45 65.01 27.30 21.08
CA THR A 45 64.54 25.97 20.68
C THR A 45 63.03 25.93 20.82
N HIS A 46 62.34 25.63 19.73
CA HIS A 46 60.91 25.42 19.69
C HIS A 46 60.49 24.24 20.59
N VAL A 47 59.22 24.17 21.00
CA VAL A 47 58.71 23.07 21.86
C VAL A 47 58.89 21.68 21.23
N SER A 48 58.95 21.59 19.89
CA SER A 48 59.24 20.33 19.18
C SER A 48 60.73 19.95 19.12
N GLY A 49 61.62 20.79 19.64
CA GLY A 49 63.08 20.62 19.52
C GLY A 49 63.66 21.23 18.24
N ALA A 50 62.85 21.88 17.39
CA ALA A 50 63.34 22.60 16.23
C ALA A 50 64.17 23.83 16.64
N THR A 51 65.18 24.13 15.85
CA THR A 51 66.11 25.25 16.03
C THR A 51 66.10 26.14 14.79
N TYR A 52 66.56 27.37 14.94
CA TYR A 52 66.48 28.39 13.89
C TYR A 52 67.85 28.95 13.50
N THR A 53 67.93 29.44 12.28
CA THR A 53 69.06 30.19 11.75
C THR A 53 68.58 31.45 11.03
N ALA A 54 69.46 32.42 10.84
CA ALA A 54 69.22 33.56 9.96
C ALA A 54 70.52 33.98 9.26
N GLY A 55 70.41 34.81 8.23
CA GLY A 55 71.54 35.27 7.43
C GLY A 55 72.03 36.66 7.80
N GLY A 56 73.35 36.86 7.79
CA GLY A 56 73.98 38.19 7.90
C GLY A 56 73.64 38.91 9.21
N ASP A 57 73.13 40.14 9.08
CA ASP A 57 72.88 41.10 10.17
C ASP A 57 71.68 40.72 11.07
N TRP A 58 70.89 39.71 10.68
CA TRP A 58 69.71 39.25 11.43
C TRP A 58 70.03 38.45 12.70
N LEU A 59 71.28 38.04 12.93
CA LEU A 59 71.76 37.39 14.17
C LEU A 59 72.84 38.22 14.88
N LYS A 60 72.71 39.56 14.87
CA LYS A 60 73.68 40.46 15.50
C LYS A 60 73.08 41.21 16.68
N GLU A 61 73.50 40.82 17.88
CA GLU A 61 73.08 41.44 19.13
C GLU A 61 73.37 42.96 19.18
N SER A 62 74.54 43.37 18.67
CA SER A 62 74.98 44.78 18.62
C SER A 62 74.14 45.67 17.70
N GLU A 63 73.41 45.06 16.76
CA GLU A 63 72.55 45.73 15.79
C GLU A 63 71.07 45.59 16.18
N CYS A 64 70.76 45.13 17.41
CA CYS A 64 69.39 44.98 17.90
C CYS A 64 68.52 43.99 17.08
N ASN A 65 69.13 43.03 16.39
CA ASN A 65 68.44 42.07 15.51
C ASN A 65 68.44 40.65 16.05
N GLY A 66 67.34 39.93 15.85
CA GLY A 66 67.24 38.49 16.12
C GLY A 66 66.96 38.13 17.57
N PHE A 67 66.37 39.06 18.34
CA PHE A 67 66.05 38.83 19.74
C PHE A 67 64.66 38.25 19.91
N ILE A 68 64.53 37.26 20.78
CA ILE A 68 63.27 36.80 21.33
C ILE A 68 63.14 37.38 22.73
N LEU A 69 62.17 38.29 22.91
CA LEU A 69 62.01 39.08 24.13
C LEU A 69 60.55 39.50 24.35
N ASN A 70 60.23 39.91 25.57
CA ASN A 70 58.97 40.53 25.99
C ASN A 70 59.22 41.91 26.64
N TYR A 71 58.13 42.61 26.98
CA TYR A 71 58.19 43.97 27.53
C TYR A 71 58.97 44.06 28.86
N ASN A 72 58.91 43.00 29.68
CA ASN A 72 59.47 42.96 31.03
C ASN A 72 60.97 42.61 31.06
N ASN A 73 61.56 42.12 29.97
CA ASN A 73 62.97 41.74 29.97
C ASN A 73 63.90 42.93 30.30
N ALA A 74 64.91 42.70 31.15
CA ALA A 74 65.81 43.75 31.62
C ALA A 74 66.65 44.37 30.49
N ALA A 75 67.00 45.65 30.63
CA ALA A 75 67.87 46.33 29.68
C ALA A 75 69.33 45.82 29.77
N THR A 76 70.00 45.66 28.63
CA THR A 76 71.43 45.33 28.52
C THR A 76 72.18 46.42 27.76
N ASN A 77 73.51 46.48 27.90
CA ASN A 77 74.35 47.47 27.20
C ASN A 77 74.67 47.09 25.73
N THR A 78 74.14 45.97 25.24
CA THR A 78 74.49 45.41 23.94
C THR A 78 73.62 45.93 22.80
N CYS A 79 72.41 46.42 23.08
CA CYS A 79 71.50 47.04 22.10
C CYS A 79 70.99 48.41 22.60
N ALA A 80 71.30 49.49 21.89
CA ALA A 80 70.95 50.86 22.30
C ALA A 80 69.45 51.18 22.23
N PHE A 81 68.67 50.43 21.44
CA PHE A 81 67.25 50.69 21.16
C PHE A 81 66.31 49.68 21.82
N LEU A 82 66.79 48.97 22.85
CA LEU A 82 66.04 47.90 23.49
C LEU A 82 64.74 48.36 24.18
N GLY A 83 64.67 49.63 24.61
CA GLY A 83 63.42 50.24 25.10
C GLY A 83 62.34 50.36 24.03
N GLN A 84 62.72 50.65 22.79
CA GLN A 84 61.80 50.69 21.65
C GLN A 84 61.45 49.27 21.19
N LEU A 85 62.44 48.38 21.08
CA LEU A 85 62.23 47.01 20.61
C LEU A 85 61.21 46.24 21.46
N ARG A 86 61.25 46.42 22.79
CA ARG A 86 60.29 45.83 23.76
C ARG A 86 58.84 46.27 23.58
N THR A 87 58.57 47.38 22.88
CA THR A 87 57.20 47.84 22.60
C THR A 87 56.51 47.03 21.51
N LEU A 88 57.27 46.37 20.62
CA LEU A 88 56.73 45.59 19.50
C LEU A 88 56.06 44.28 19.98
N PRO A 89 56.70 43.41 20.81
CA PRO A 89 56.04 42.23 21.38
C PRO A 89 54.85 42.58 22.28
N TYR A 90 54.91 43.71 22.99
CA TYR A 90 53.77 44.17 23.79
C TYR A 90 52.55 44.49 22.92
N ALA A 91 52.75 45.16 21.78
CA ALA A 91 51.67 45.43 20.84
C ALA A 91 51.10 44.14 20.22
N LEU A 92 51.94 43.13 19.96
CA LEU A 92 51.50 41.78 19.55
C LEU A 92 50.68 41.12 20.64
N GLY A 93 51.13 41.13 21.90
CA GLY A 93 50.33 40.63 23.03
C GLY A 93 48.98 41.35 23.20
N GLN A 94 48.91 42.66 22.91
CA GLN A 94 47.63 43.40 22.87
C GLN A 94 46.75 42.98 21.69
N HIS A 95 47.35 42.64 20.55
CA HIS A 95 46.64 42.17 19.37
C HIS A 95 46.07 40.77 19.56
N ALA A 96 46.87 39.84 20.08
CA ALA A 96 46.48 38.47 20.42
C ALA A 96 45.48 38.40 21.60
N GLY A 97 45.25 39.51 22.32
CA GLY A 97 44.35 39.55 23.47
C GLY A 97 44.92 38.87 24.72
N ALA A 98 46.25 38.86 24.88
CA ALA A 98 46.93 38.29 26.03
C ALA A 98 46.45 38.94 27.35
N ALA A 99 46.27 38.12 28.39
CA ALA A 99 45.83 38.59 29.71
C ALA A 99 46.81 39.60 30.34
N ASP A 100 48.11 39.40 30.08
CA ASP A 100 49.16 40.38 30.34
C ASP A 100 50.02 40.54 29.08
N PRO A 101 49.82 41.61 28.28
CA PRO A 101 50.64 41.87 27.11
C PRO A 101 52.13 42.07 27.41
N ALA A 102 52.50 42.36 28.67
CA ALA A 102 53.89 42.57 29.05
C ALA A 102 54.71 41.26 29.08
N THR A 103 54.06 40.11 29.15
CA THR A 103 54.73 38.81 29.16
C THR A 103 54.92 38.20 27.77
N ASN A 104 54.18 38.68 26.76
CA ASN A 104 54.22 38.17 25.38
C ASN A 104 55.63 38.26 24.77
N SER A 105 56.17 37.12 24.36
CA SER A 105 57.47 36.97 23.73
C SER A 105 57.33 37.00 22.23
N ALA A 106 58.18 37.73 21.52
CA ALA A 106 58.18 37.69 20.05
C ALA A 106 59.59 37.83 19.50
N LEU A 107 59.82 37.35 18.28
CA LEU A 107 61.07 37.59 17.54
C LEU A 107 61.06 39.02 17.01
N ALA A 108 61.92 39.86 17.56
CA ALA A 108 61.99 41.29 17.28
C ALA A 108 63.34 41.69 16.68
N ALA A 109 63.28 42.66 15.78
CA ALA A 109 64.45 43.29 15.18
C ALA A 109 64.24 44.81 15.06
N PHE A 110 65.23 45.56 15.56
CA PHE A 110 65.38 46.98 15.28
C PHE A 110 66.44 47.08 14.19
N THR A 111 66.01 47.20 12.94
CA THR A 111 66.84 46.92 11.78
C THR A 111 67.90 48.01 11.64
N TRP A 112 69.10 47.76 12.16
CA TRP A 112 70.27 48.63 12.03
C TRP A 112 71.31 47.95 11.13
N GLY A 113 71.38 48.30 9.86
CA GLY A 113 72.29 47.64 8.90
C GLY A 113 71.68 47.47 7.52
N ASP A 114 72.25 46.62 6.66
CA ASP A 114 71.69 46.31 5.34
C ASP A 114 70.95 44.95 5.38
N PRO A 115 69.61 44.96 5.50
CA PRO A 115 68.81 43.73 5.54
C PRO A 115 68.87 42.91 4.23
N ASN A 116 69.20 43.54 3.09
CA ASN A 116 69.50 42.96 1.76
C ASN A 116 68.70 41.71 1.34
N ASN A 117 67.37 41.67 1.52
CA ASN A 117 66.55 40.49 1.16
C ASN A 117 67.08 39.16 1.74
N ARG A 118 67.77 39.23 2.90
CA ARG A 118 68.38 38.07 3.55
C ARG A 118 67.33 37.30 4.35
N VAL A 119 67.66 36.04 4.63
CA VAL A 119 66.89 35.18 5.55
C VAL A 119 66.88 35.81 6.93
N GLN A 120 65.70 36.21 7.40
CA GLN A 120 65.49 36.73 8.76
C GLN A 120 65.17 35.58 9.74
N LEU A 121 64.56 34.50 9.25
CA LEU A 121 64.33 33.26 10.00
C LEU A 121 64.31 32.07 9.04
N GLU A 122 64.98 30.99 9.39
CA GLU A 122 64.83 29.68 8.76
C GLU A 122 64.91 28.57 9.80
N THR A 123 64.03 27.59 9.68
CA THR A 123 64.08 26.35 10.46
C THR A 123 65.27 25.49 10.03
N VAL A 124 66.07 25.00 10.98
CA VAL A 124 67.19 24.09 10.69
C VAL A 124 66.68 22.70 10.34
N GLN A 125 65.68 22.22 11.10
CA GLN A 125 64.95 20.99 10.85
C GLN A 125 63.77 21.26 9.91
N ALA A 126 63.42 20.29 9.06
CA ALA A 126 62.30 20.44 8.15
C ALA A 126 60.96 20.24 8.86
N VAL A 127 59.96 21.02 8.44
CA VAL A 127 58.54 20.81 8.73
C VAL A 127 58.07 19.62 7.89
N THR A 128 57.27 18.74 8.48
CA THR A 128 56.66 17.60 7.78
C THR A 128 55.22 17.90 7.43
N ASN A 129 54.84 17.67 6.18
CA ASN A 129 53.45 17.56 5.76
C ASN A 129 53.06 16.07 5.85
N PRO A 130 52.36 15.63 6.92
CA PRO A 130 52.06 14.23 7.15
C PRO A 130 51.08 13.63 6.12
N GLN A 131 50.33 14.48 5.42
CA GLN A 131 49.38 14.04 4.37
C GLN A 131 50.10 13.77 3.04
N GLY A 132 51.20 14.49 2.75
CA GLY A 132 51.91 14.39 1.47
C GLY A 132 51.06 14.84 0.28
N GLY A 133 51.63 14.75 -0.94
CA GLY A 133 50.93 15.09 -2.18
C GLY A 133 50.68 16.59 -2.36
N ASP A 134 49.97 16.95 -3.44
CA ASP A 134 49.66 18.34 -3.79
C ASP A 134 48.57 18.90 -2.86
N ARG A 135 49.00 19.72 -1.88
CA ARG A 135 48.15 20.35 -0.84
C ARG A 135 48.22 21.86 -0.94
N PHE A 136 47.15 22.57 -0.62
CA PHE A 136 47.23 24.02 -0.48
C PHE A 136 47.80 24.39 0.88
N LEU A 137 49.00 24.96 0.89
CA LEU A 137 49.63 25.49 2.09
C LEU A 137 49.52 27.01 2.09
N THR A 138 49.15 27.58 3.23
CA THR A 138 49.29 29.01 3.49
C THR A 138 50.14 29.21 4.73
N PHE A 139 50.73 30.38 4.81
CA PHE A 139 51.54 30.79 5.93
C PHE A 139 50.83 31.92 6.67
N GLY A 140 50.80 31.85 8.00
CA GLY A 140 50.28 32.87 8.89
C GLY A 140 51.31 33.43 9.84
N VAL A 141 51.19 34.72 10.17
CA VAL A 141 52.04 35.38 11.16
C VAL A 141 51.31 36.55 11.78
N GLU A 142 51.55 36.76 13.07
CA GLU A 142 51.29 38.05 13.69
C GLU A 142 52.53 38.93 13.54
N ALA A 143 52.39 40.06 12.86
CA ALA A 143 53.50 40.97 12.62
C ALA A 143 53.20 42.35 13.18
N ALA A 144 54.17 42.92 13.89
CA ALA A 144 54.18 44.28 14.36
C ALA A 144 55.28 45.07 13.67
N ALA A 145 54.97 46.29 13.26
CA ALA A 145 55.92 47.23 12.71
C ALA A 145 55.81 48.57 13.42
N THR A 146 56.96 49.21 13.59
CA THR A 146 57.03 50.61 13.97
C THR A 146 57.58 51.43 12.80
N ASN A 147 57.52 52.76 12.89
CA ASN A 147 57.99 53.66 11.84
C ASN A 147 57.31 53.50 10.47
N CYS A 148 56.04 53.07 10.43
CA CYS A 148 55.25 52.87 9.20
C CYS A 148 55.15 54.10 8.28
N SER A 149 55.49 55.30 8.76
CA SER A 149 55.58 56.52 7.96
C SER A 149 56.88 56.67 7.17
N VAL A 150 57.86 55.79 7.39
CA VAL A 150 59.20 55.83 6.77
C VAL A 150 59.43 54.62 5.87
N SER A 151 59.30 53.41 6.43
CA SER A 151 59.43 52.13 5.71
C SER A 151 58.68 51.05 6.50
N ALA A 152 58.75 49.80 6.06
CA ALA A 152 58.06 48.69 6.73
C ALA A 152 58.72 47.33 6.46
N PRO A 153 58.70 46.40 7.42
CA PRO A 153 58.97 44.99 7.15
C PRO A 153 58.08 44.41 6.06
N THR A 154 58.71 43.79 5.06
CA THR A 154 58.02 43.05 3.99
C THR A 154 58.45 41.59 4.06
N LEU A 155 57.60 40.77 4.66
CA LEU A 155 57.91 39.41 5.07
C LEU A 155 57.48 38.43 3.98
N GLN A 156 58.44 37.84 3.27
CA GLN A 156 58.20 36.81 2.26
C GLN A 156 58.50 35.43 2.85
N PHE A 157 57.47 34.60 2.92
CA PHE A 157 57.59 33.23 3.40
C PHE A 157 57.85 32.29 2.24
N GLN A 158 58.70 31.29 2.50
CA GLN A 158 59.16 30.32 1.52
C GLN A 158 59.19 28.93 2.15
N ALA A 159 58.73 27.93 1.39
CA ALA A 159 59.01 26.54 1.64
C ALA A 159 60.31 26.17 0.89
N VAL A 160 61.30 25.64 1.62
CA VAL A 160 62.60 25.27 1.06
C VAL A 160 62.74 23.75 1.05
N ASP A 161 62.79 23.17 -0.15
CA ASP A 161 63.07 21.75 -0.37
C ASP A 161 64.43 21.60 -1.09
N GLY A 162 65.40 21.00 -0.41
CA GLY A 162 66.79 20.95 -0.84
C GLY A 162 67.36 22.36 -1.07
N THR A 163 67.65 22.71 -2.34
CA THR A 163 68.13 24.04 -2.75
C THR A 163 67.03 24.94 -3.32
N THR A 164 65.82 24.42 -3.51
CA THR A 164 64.70 25.13 -4.14
C THR A 164 63.90 25.86 -3.08
N ALA A 165 63.76 27.19 -3.21
CA ALA A 165 62.91 28.00 -2.35
C ALA A 165 61.68 28.47 -3.12
N THR A 166 60.50 28.06 -2.66
CA THR A 166 59.21 28.39 -3.28
C THR A 166 58.44 29.35 -2.38
N ASN A 167 58.04 30.51 -2.91
CA ASN A 167 57.26 31.49 -2.16
C ASN A 167 55.88 30.94 -1.80
N LEU A 168 55.56 30.91 -0.51
CA LEU A 168 54.21 30.63 -0.02
C LEU A 168 53.41 31.92 -0.12
N GLY A 169 52.86 32.19 -1.31
CA GLY A 169 52.09 33.40 -1.59
C GLY A 169 52.92 34.69 -1.64
N SER A 170 52.27 35.85 -1.50
CA SER A 170 52.87 37.18 -1.60
C SER A 170 53.49 37.66 -0.29
N ALA A 171 54.43 38.60 -0.38
CA ALA A 171 55.06 39.19 0.79
C ALA A 171 54.07 40.05 1.61
N ILE A 172 54.10 39.89 2.94
CA ILE A 172 53.26 40.62 3.88
C ILE A 172 53.96 41.93 4.26
N ASN A 173 53.34 43.08 3.96
CA ASN A 173 53.80 44.37 4.46
C ASN A 173 53.07 44.70 5.76
N ALA A 174 53.76 44.63 6.89
CA ALA A 174 53.15 44.81 8.22
C ALA A 174 52.49 46.20 8.42
N CYS A 175 52.87 47.21 7.63
CA CYS A 175 52.31 48.55 7.73
C CYS A 175 51.08 48.79 6.83
N THR A 176 50.94 48.06 5.71
CA THR A 176 49.88 48.30 4.73
C THR A 176 48.93 47.12 4.54
N ALA A 177 49.29 45.93 5.02
CA ALA A 177 48.40 44.76 4.96
C ALA A 177 47.09 45.02 5.71
N ALA A 178 46.00 44.49 5.13
CA ALA A 178 44.66 44.54 5.72
C ALA A 178 44.65 43.77 7.05
N GLY A 179 43.84 44.21 8.01
CA GLY A 179 43.77 43.60 9.36
C GLY A 179 44.71 44.20 10.41
N GLY A 180 45.64 45.10 10.04
CA GLY A 180 46.52 45.78 11.00
C GLY A 180 45.82 46.89 11.80
N THR A 181 46.07 46.92 13.11
CA THR A 181 45.58 47.93 14.07
C THR A 181 46.74 48.73 14.68
N ASN A 182 46.53 50.03 14.93
CA ASN A 182 47.54 50.87 15.59
C ASN A 182 47.37 50.81 17.12
N TYR A 183 48.43 50.42 17.82
CA TYR A 183 48.55 50.40 19.27
C TYR A 183 49.49 51.50 19.73
N THR A 184 49.15 52.20 20.81
CA THR A 184 50.03 53.21 21.43
C THR A 184 50.68 52.61 22.68
N VAL A 185 51.98 52.35 22.61
CA VAL A 185 52.73 51.67 23.67
C VAL A 185 53.76 52.61 24.29
N THR A 186 53.82 52.65 25.62
CA THR A 186 54.83 53.44 26.34
C THR A 186 56.12 52.63 26.45
N GLN A 187 57.27 53.23 26.14
CA GLN A 187 58.56 52.55 26.27
C GLN A 187 58.87 52.21 27.75
N PRO A 188 59.34 50.99 28.07
CA PRO A 188 59.69 50.65 29.45
C PRO A 188 60.76 51.58 30.02
N GLY A 189 60.49 52.18 31.18
CA GLY A 189 61.41 53.10 31.86
C GLY A 189 61.51 54.50 31.25
N SER A 190 60.60 54.87 30.33
CA SER A 190 60.55 56.17 29.65
C SER A 190 59.12 56.71 29.61
N THR A 191 58.94 58.02 29.40
CA THR A 191 57.63 58.62 29.12
C THR A 191 57.29 58.66 27.62
N ALA A 192 58.21 58.23 26.75
CA ALA A 192 58.03 58.21 25.31
C ALA A 192 57.00 57.15 24.90
N LYS A 193 56.07 57.54 24.02
CA LYS A 193 55.04 56.65 23.45
C LYS A 193 55.32 56.42 21.97
N LEU A 194 55.20 55.18 21.53
CA LEU A 194 55.34 54.78 20.14
C LEU A 194 54.02 54.27 19.60
N THR A 195 53.75 54.58 18.33
CA THR A 195 52.66 53.96 17.57
C THR A 195 53.20 52.72 16.88
N ILE A 196 52.62 51.58 17.21
CA ILE A 196 52.97 50.27 16.66
C ILE A 196 51.78 49.75 15.88
N ARG A 197 51.97 49.37 14.61
CA ARG A 197 50.93 48.70 13.84
C ARG A 197 51.12 47.20 13.96
N ALA A 198 50.13 46.49 14.48
CA ALA A 198 50.17 45.04 14.67
C ALA A 198 48.91 44.38 14.09
N GLY A 199 49.05 43.19 13.52
CA GLY A 199 47.95 42.43 12.92
C GLY A 199 48.31 40.96 12.66
N SER A 200 47.28 40.15 12.41
CA SER A 200 47.38 38.77 11.95
C SER A 200 47.27 38.73 10.43
N TYR A 201 48.18 38.02 9.76
CA TYR A 201 48.29 38.06 8.31
C TYR A 201 48.50 36.67 7.72
N LEU A 202 47.90 36.43 6.55
CA LEU A 202 48.14 35.24 5.72
C LEU A 202 48.81 35.66 4.41
N SER A 203 49.78 34.87 3.92
CA SER A 203 50.56 35.20 2.71
C SER A 203 49.86 34.79 1.40
N GLY A 204 48.75 34.05 1.46
CA GLY A 204 48.10 33.43 0.30
C GLY A 204 48.30 31.91 0.28
N ALA A 205 47.49 31.18 -0.48
CA ALA A 205 47.55 29.72 -0.55
C ALA A 205 48.29 29.27 -1.81
N LEU A 206 49.20 28.31 -1.65
CA LEU A 206 49.97 27.71 -2.74
C LEU A 206 49.74 26.21 -2.78
N LEU A 207 49.45 25.67 -3.96
CA LEU A 207 49.47 24.22 -4.18
C LEU A 207 50.92 23.70 -4.15
N TYR A 208 51.25 22.91 -3.14
CA TYR A 208 52.60 22.46 -2.82
C TYR A 208 52.64 20.95 -2.58
N GLY A 209 53.46 20.24 -3.35
CA GLY A 209 53.57 18.78 -3.36
C GLY A 209 54.57 18.12 -2.40
N PRO A 210 55.75 18.72 -2.10
CA PRO A 210 56.74 18.09 -1.24
C PRO A 210 56.26 17.77 0.18
N ALA A 211 56.56 16.56 0.66
CA ALA A 211 56.13 16.07 1.98
C ALA A 211 56.95 16.63 3.16
N SER A 212 58.09 17.27 2.89
CA SER A 212 58.90 17.93 3.92
C SER A 212 59.65 19.11 3.33
N PHE A 213 59.72 20.21 4.07
CA PHE A 213 60.37 21.44 3.66
C PHE A 213 60.80 22.25 4.88
N LYS A 214 61.82 23.09 4.74
CA LYS A 214 62.14 24.09 5.77
C LYS A 214 61.27 25.33 5.57
N LEU A 215 60.75 25.86 6.67
CA LEU A 215 60.18 27.19 6.69
C LEU A 215 61.32 28.21 6.65
N ARG A 216 61.26 29.14 5.69
CA ARG A 216 62.13 30.31 5.58
C ARG A 216 61.28 31.58 5.47
N MET A 217 61.71 32.63 6.14
CA MET A 217 61.20 33.98 5.99
C MET A 217 62.33 34.92 5.61
N ASN A 218 62.17 35.59 4.48
CA ASN A 218 63.03 36.71 4.08
C ASN A 218 62.31 38.02 4.37
N ASN A 219 63.06 39.01 4.86
CA ASN A 219 62.59 40.39 4.82
C ASN A 219 63.06 41.01 3.50
N THR A 220 62.14 41.16 2.55
CA THR A 220 62.46 41.63 1.19
C THR A 220 62.76 43.13 1.14
N ASN A 221 62.49 43.88 2.22
CA ASN A 221 62.82 45.29 2.31
C ASN A 221 64.32 45.46 2.57
N THR A 222 64.99 46.18 1.68
CA THR A 222 66.43 46.44 1.76
C THR A 222 66.79 47.69 2.58
N SER A 223 65.81 48.42 3.11
CA SER A 223 66.06 49.63 3.92
C SER A 223 66.53 49.28 5.34
N GLY A 224 67.68 49.84 5.74
CA GLY A 224 68.16 49.85 7.12
C GLY A 224 67.52 50.91 8.03
N THR A 225 66.50 51.62 7.54
CA THR A 225 65.78 52.65 8.29
C THR A 225 64.27 52.41 8.18
N GLY A 226 63.58 52.35 9.32
CA GLY A 226 62.12 52.18 9.40
C GLY A 226 61.62 50.76 9.16
N ASN A 227 62.51 49.79 8.89
CA ASN A 227 62.20 48.38 8.70
C ASN A 227 62.16 47.63 10.05
N ASP A 228 61.61 48.28 11.07
CA ASP A 228 61.68 47.83 12.46
C ASP A 228 60.41 47.06 12.81
N GLY A 229 60.55 45.82 13.29
CA GLY A 229 59.38 44.99 13.52
C GLY A 229 59.61 43.79 14.43
N ALA A 230 58.51 43.16 14.82
CA ALA A 230 58.48 41.89 15.50
C ALA A 230 57.49 40.95 14.83
N ILE A 231 57.74 39.65 14.96
CA ILE A 231 56.84 38.60 14.51
C ILE A 231 56.60 37.60 15.63
N ASP A 232 55.40 37.06 15.64
CA ASP A 232 54.90 36.10 16.61
C ASP A 232 53.85 35.19 15.96
N ASN A 233 53.45 34.12 16.64
CA ASN A 233 52.43 33.16 16.19
C ASN A 233 52.60 32.76 14.72
N ILE A 234 53.81 32.36 14.37
CA ILE A 234 54.14 31.90 13.03
C ILE A 234 53.45 30.55 12.81
N GLU A 235 52.61 30.43 11.78
CA GLU A 235 51.91 29.20 11.45
C GLU A 235 52.07 28.79 9.98
N ILE A 236 52.06 27.48 9.75
CA ILE A 236 51.82 26.91 8.42
C ILE A 236 50.51 26.14 8.51
N LEU A 237 49.55 26.53 7.68
CA LEU A 237 48.25 25.91 7.61
C LEU A 237 48.10 25.11 6.31
N ASP A 238 47.64 23.88 6.43
CA ASP A 238 47.03 23.16 5.32
C ASP A 238 45.60 23.63 5.15
N VAL A 239 45.38 24.39 4.08
CA VAL A 239 44.11 24.99 3.69
C VAL A 239 43.56 24.32 2.44
N THR A 240 43.81 23.02 2.27
CA THR A 240 43.30 22.26 1.13
C THR A 240 41.77 22.16 1.17
N PRO A 241 41.05 22.58 0.11
CA PRO A 241 39.60 22.48 0.01
C PRO A 241 39.07 21.06 0.21
N GLN A 242 37.84 20.94 0.69
CA GLN A 242 37.13 19.67 0.82
C GLN A 242 36.34 19.35 -0.44
N LEU A 243 36.54 18.18 -1.04
CA LEU A 243 35.65 17.64 -2.06
C LEU A 243 34.53 16.86 -1.38
N ASP A 244 33.30 17.08 -1.80
CA ASP A 244 32.14 16.29 -1.42
C ASP A 244 31.39 15.83 -2.68
N LYS A 245 30.68 14.70 -2.60
CA LYS A 245 29.85 14.21 -3.71
C LYS A 245 28.49 13.75 -3.21
N ALA A 246 27.46 13.95 -4.02
CA ALA A 246 26.10 13.55 -3.70
C ALA A 246 25.30 13.16 -4.95
N PHE A 247 24.49 12.11 -4.81
CA PHE A 247 23.44 11.77 -5.78
C PHE A 247 22.13 12.44 -5.39
N SER A 248 21.40 12.94 -6.39
CA SER A 248 20.06 13.49 -6.20
C SER A 248 19.14 13.10 -7.37
N PRO A 249 18.08 12.31 -7.12
CA PRO A 249 17.78 11.62 -5.85
C PRO A 249 18.79 10.50 -5.52
N ASP A 250 18.84 10.05 -4.27
CA ASP A 250 19.65 8.91 -3.81
C ASP A 250 18.95 7.55 -4.00
N THR A 251 17.68 7.56 -4.40
CA THR A 251 16.92 6.37 -4.80
C THR A 251 16.09 6.69 -6.05
N THR A 252 16.13 5.81 -7.05
CA THR A 252 15.36 5.95 -8.29
C THR A 252 15.08 4.57 -8.91
N THR A 253 14.45 4.53 -10.08
CA THR A 253 14.23 3.30 -10.86
C THR A 253 15.41 3.01 -11.81
N ALA A 254 15.69 1.75 -12.07
CA ALA A 254 16.72 1.32 -13.03
C ALA A 254 16.56 2.03 -14.39
N GLY A 255 17.67 2.51 -14.96
CA GLY A 255 17.67 3.23 -16.24
C GLY A 255 17.20 4.69 -16.17
N SER A 256 16.78 5.19 -15.00
CA SER A 256 16.53 6.63 -14.81
C SER A 256 17.82 7.44 -14.76
N THR A 257 17.71 8.74 -15.01
CA THR A 257 18.83 9.68 -14.97
C THR A 257 18.92 10.32 -13.57
N VAL A 258 20.10 10.26 -12.95
CA VAL A 258 20.40 10.83 -11.62
C VAL A 258 21.49 11.87 -11.74
N ALA A 259 21.36 13.00 -11.02
CA ALA A 259 22.42 13.99 -10.92
C ALA A 259 23.47 13.55 -9.88
N LEU A 260 24.73 13.46 -10.30
CA LEU A 260 25.90 13.36 -9.42
C LEU A 260 26.56 14.74 -9.34
N THR A 261 26.50 15.36 -8.16
CA THR A 261 27.06 16.69 -7.90
C THR A 261 28.30 16.59 -7.04
N PHE A 262 29.38 17.19 -7.51
CA PHE A 262 30.61 17.42 -6.79
C PHE A 262 30.60 18.85 -6.23
N THR A 263 30.90 19.00 -4.94
CA THR A 263 31.04 20.31 -4.29
C THR A 263 32.48 20.44 -3.79
N VAL A 264 33.19 21.47 -4.23
CA VAL A 264 34.52 21.82 -3.70
C VAL A 264 34.34 22.99 -2.74
N THR A 265 34.55 22.74 -1.46
CA THR A 265 34.34 23.69 -0.36
C THR A 265 35.68 24.24 0.10
N ASN A 266 35.83 25.57 0.08
CA ASN A 266 37.03 26.26 0.56
C ASN A 266 37.17 26.12 2.08
N THR A 267 38.34 26.45 2.61
CA THR A 267 38.60 26.59 4.05
C THR A 267 38.27 28.02 4.53
N LYS A 268 38.17 28.23 5.85
CA LYS A 268 37.72 29.50 6.44
C LYS A 268 38.63 30.70 6.16
N ASP A 269 39.87 30.48 5.74
CA ASP A 269 40.74 31.57 5.25
C ASP A 269 40.21 32.22 3.98
N LEU A 270 39.37 31.52 3.21
CA LEU A 270 38.78 31.97 1.95
C LEU A 270 39.80 32.52 0.94
N LEU A 271 41.07 32.14 1.03
CA LEU A 271 42.08 32.49 0.05
C LEU A 271 41.76 31.81 -1.29
N ALA A 272 42.22 32.40 -2.38
CA ALA A 272 42.11 31.79 -3.69
C ALA A 272 42.84 30.43 -3.73
N LYS A 273 42.23 29.42 -4.36
CA LYS A 273 42.77 28.06 -4.52
C LYS A 273 42.73 27.71 -6.00
N ASN A 274 43.87 27.79 -6.67
CA ASN A 274 43.97 27.64 -8.12
C ASN A 274 44.61 26.31 -8.51
N ASP A 275 44.23 25.77 -9.67
CA ASP A 275 44.79 24.57 -10.28
C ASP A 275 44.49 23.25 -9.54
N TRP A 276 43.37 23.17 -8.82
CA TRP A 276 42.91 21.90 -8.26
C TRP A 276 42.21 21.06 -9.33
N SER A 277 42.31 19.73 -9.21
CA SER A 277 41.63 18.79 -10.10
C SER A 277 41.36 17.46 -9.42
N PHE A 278 40.42 16.71 -9.97
CA PHE A 278 40.23 15.31 -9.61
C PHE A 278 39.64 14.51 -10.78
N THR A 279 39.87 13.20 -10.74
CA THR A 279 39.13 12.23 -11.57
C THR A 279 38.26 11.36 -10.68
N ASP A 280 37.10 10.94 -11.17
CA ASP A 280 36.19 10.00 -10.52
C ASP A 280 35.90 8.83 -11.50
N THR A 281 36.19 7.61 -11.06
CA THR A 281 35.87 6.38 -11.79
C THR A 281 34.55 5.84 -11.28
N LEU A 282 33.51 5.89 -12.12
CA LEU A 282 32.18 5.46 -11.73
C LEU A 282 32.15 3.98 -11.35
N PRO A 283 31.31 3.59 -10.38
CA PRO A 283 31.09 2.18 -10.06
C PRO A 283 30.70 1.36 -11.29
N ALA A 284 31.12 0.09 -11.34
CA ALA A 284 30.82 -0.79 -12.46
C ALA A 284 29.31 -0.88 -12.72
N GLY A 285 28.89 -0.69 -13.98
CA GLY A 285 27.48 -0.68 -14.39
C GLY A 285 26.85 0.72 -14.49
N MET A 286 27.43 1.72 -13.83
CA MET A 286 27.00 3.12 -13.94
C MET A 286 27.67 3.83 -15.12
N LYS A 287 26.91 4.64 -15.86
CA LYS A 287 27.38 5.34 -17.07
C LYS A 287 26.90 6.80 -17.10
N VAL A 288 27.69 7.67 -17.72
CA VAL A 288 27.34 9.07 -17.98
C VAL A 288 26.26 9.17 -19.07
N VAL A 289 25.26 10.04 -18.88
CA VAL A 289 24.16 10.30 -19.82
C VAL A 289 24.23 11.74 -20.36
N GLN A 290 23.77 11.96 -21.59
CA GLN A 290 23.57 13.29 -22.18
C GLN A 290 22.14 13.79 -21.91
N PRO A 291 21.87 15.10 -21.79
CA PRO A 291 22.79 16.22 -22.01
C PRO A 291 23.42 16.84 -20.74
N ALA A 292 24.53 17.57 -20.97
CA ALA A 292 25.20 18.59 -20.14
C ALA A 292 25.85 18.17 -18.81
N ALA A 293 27.18 18.10 -18.81
CA ALA A 293 27.99 18.38 -17.63
C ALA A 293 28.11 19.90 -17.44
N THR A 294 27.96 20.39 -16.21
CA THR A 294 28.06 21.83 -15.89
C THR A 294 29.03 22.07 -14.74
N THR A 295 29.60 23.26 -14.67
CA THR A 295 30.44 23.68 -13.55
C THR A 295 30.26 25.16 -13.25
N THR A 296 30.29 25.50 -11.96
CA THR A 296 30.33 26.87 -11.45
C THR A 296 31.74 27.26 -10.96
N CYS A 297 32.69 26.32 -11.01
CA CYS A 297 34.07 26.54 -10.60
C CYS A 297 34.78 27.46 -11.59
N ALA A 298 35.47 28.48 -11.08
CA ALA A 298 36.18 29.44 -11.92
C ALA A 298 37.29 28.73 -12.71
N GLY A 299 37.45 29.09 -13.99
CA GLY A 299 38.42 28.41 -14.88
C GLY A 299 38.16 26.91 -15.08
N GLY A 300 37.05 26.38 -14.58
CA GLY A 300 36.82 24.96 -14.47
C GLY A 300 36.35 24.29 -15.75
N SER A 301 36.63 22.99 -15.86
CA SER A 301 36.17 22.15 -16.96
C SER A 301 35.69 20.80 -16.43
N VAL A 302 34.68 20.23 -17.09
CA VAL A 302 34.19 18.88 -16.79
C VAL A 302 34.26 18.05 -18.06
N THR A 303 35.01 16.95 -18.01
CA THR A 303 35.15 16.00 -19.11
C THR A 303 34.47 14.69 -18.70
N ALA A 304 33.35 14.37 -19.34
CA ALA A 304 32.57 13.16 -19.11
C ALA A 304 31.93 12.69 -20.43
N ALA A 305 32.45 11.63 -21.04
CA ALA A 305 31.95 11.12 -22.32
C ALA A 305 30.63 10.37 -22.14
N ALA A 306 29.66 10.59 -23.03
CA ALA A 306 28.38 9.87 -23.03
C ALA A 306 28.61 8.34 -23.09
N GLY A 307 27.95 7.59 -22.21
CA GLY A 307 28.15 6.14 -22.06
C GLY A 307 29.47 5.74 -21.37
N GLY A 308 30.34 6.71 -21.03
CA GLY A 308 31.60 6.48 -20.34
C GLY A 308 31.45 6.24 -18.83
N GLY A 309 32.49 5.66 -18.22
CA GLY A 309 32.55 5.32 -16.80
C GLY A 309 33.53 6.18 -15.99
N SER A 310 33.95 7.35 -16.49
CA SER A 310 34.90 8.23 -15.81
C SER A 310 34.59 9.70 -16.04
N ILE A 311 34.82 10.51 -15.01
CA ILE A 311 34.60 11.95 -14.97
C ILE A 311 35.92 12.61 -14.55
N ALA A 312 36.33 13.67 -15.24
CA ALA A 312 37.47 14.50 -14.85
C ALA A 312 37.00 15.95 -14.66
N VAL A 313 37.40 16.56 -13.54
CA VAL A 313 37.05 17.93 -13.18
C VAL A 313 38.31 18.72 -12.84
N THR A 314 38.40 19.93 -13.39
CA THR A 314 39.40 20.94 -13.02
C THR A 314 38.68 22.22 -12.57
N GLY A 315 39.33 23.03 -11.74
CA GLY A 315 38.83 24.37 -11.45
C GLY A 315 39.65 25.14 -10.43
N ASP A 316 39.14 26.33 -10.14
CA ASP A 316 39.67 27.28 -9.17
C ASP A 316 38.56 27.73 -8.20
N LEU A 317 38.98 28.17 -7.01
CA LEU A 317 38.17 28.97 -6.10
C LEU A 317 38.74 30.38 -6.03
N ASN A 318 37.93 31.38 -6.36
CA ASN A 318 38.33 32.79 -6.22
C ASN A 318 38.45 33.19 -4.74
N ALA A 319 39.23 34.22 -4.44
CA ALA A 319 39.30 34.77 -3.09
C ALA A 319 37.89 35.21 -2.61
N GLY A 320 37.51 34.81 -1.40
CA GLY A 320 36.18 35.04 -0.83
C GLY A 320 35.12 34.00 -1.24
N GLN A 321 35.41 33.11 -2.18
CA GLN A 321 34.47 32.07 -2.62
C GLN A 321 34.44 30.92 -1.61
N THR A 322 33.26 30.61 -1.09
CA THR A 322 33.05 29.55 -0.09
C THR A 322 33.06 28.16 -0.72
N SER A 323 32.50 28.02 -1.92
CA SER A 323 32.47 26.75 -2.66
C SER A 323 32.18 26.95 -4.14
N CYS A 324 32.37 25.90 -4.92
CA CYS A 324 31.87 25.75 -6.27
C CYS A 324 31.39 24.31 -6.51
N THR A 325 30.65 24.11 -7.59
CA THR A 325 30.05 22.80 -7.92
C THR A 325 30.32 22.40 -9.36
N ALA A 326 30.41 21.09 -9.58
CA ALA A 326 30.35 20.46 -10.90
C ALA A 326 29.29 19.35 -10.89
N THR A 327 28.41 19.30 -11.89
CA THR A 327 27.31 18.33 -11.96
C THR A 327 27.40 17.52 -13.25
N VAL A 328 27.24 16.20 -13.12
CA VAL A 328 27.18 15.23 -14.21
C VAL A 328 25.96 14.33 -14.02
N TYR A 329 25.31 13.94 -15.10
CA TYR A 329 24.16 13.03 -15.06
C TYR A 329 24.58 11.59 -15.36
N VAL A 330 24.08 10.64 -14.57
CA VAL A 330 24.43 9.22 -14.66
C VAL A 330 23.18 8.34 -14.65
N THR A 331 23.31 7.12 -15.19
CA THR A 331 22.29 6.06 -15.11
C THR A 331 22.96 4.73 -14.81
N ALA A 332 22.19 3.78 -14.24
CA ALA A 332 22.66 2.43 -13.99
C ALA A 332 21.50 1.41 -13.98
N PRO A 333 21.79 0.11 -14.18
CA PRO A 333 20.85 -0.98 -13.93
C PRO A 333 20.41 -1.06 -12.46
N ALA A 334 19.42 -1.90 -12.16
CA ALA A 334 18.98 -2.12 -10.78
C ALA A 334 20.14 -2.57 -9.87
N GLY A 335 20.27 -1.93 -8.71
CA GLY A 335 21.33 -2.17 -7.74
C GLY A 335 21.64 -0.94 -6.88
N THR A 336 22.43 -1.15 -5.84
CA THR A 336 22.97 -0.06 -5.01
C THR A 336 24.42 0.17 -5.39
N TYR A 337 24.75 1.41 -5.75
CA TYR A 337 26.06 1.82 -6.21
C TYR A 337 26.67 2.78 -5.19
N THR A 338 27.85 2.44 -4.69
CA THR A 338 28.62 3.30 -3.79
C THR A 338 29.74 3.94 -4.59
N ASN A 339 29.76 5.28 -4.63
CA ASN A 339 30.84 6.07 -5.17
C ASN A 339 31.54 6.78 -4.00
N GLY A 340 32.78 6.40 -3.70
CA GLY A 340 33.50 6.84 -2.52
C GLY A 340 34.87 7.43 -2.81
N PRO A 341 35.72 7.60 -1.79
CA PRO A 341 37.09 8.12 -1.95
C PRO A 341 37.99 7.20 -2.78
N ASP A 342 37.71 5.90 -2.82
CA ASP A 342 38.52 4.95 -3.59
C ASP A 342 38.24 5.03 -5.10
N ASN A 343 37.17 5.74 -5.49
CA ASN A 343 36.83 6.03 -6.88
C ASN A 343 37.54 7.29 -7.39
N THR A 344 38.08 8.12 -6.50
CA THR A 344 38.65 9.41 -6.87
C THR A 344 40.17 9.43 -6.85
N THR A 345 40.74 10.35 -7.62
CA THR A 345 42.17 10.68 -7.56
C THR A 345 42.28 12.19 -7.56
N GLU A 346 42.71 12.74 -6.43
CA GLU A 346 42.68 14.16 -6.13
C GLU A 346 44.02 14.85 -6.33
N LYS A 347 43.96 16.13 -6.68
CA LYS A 347 45.07 17.08 -6.67
C LYS A 347 44.56 18.40 -6.09
N GLY A 348 45.08 18.81 -4.94
CA GLY A 348 44.67 20.06 -4.30
C GLY A 348 43.26 20.06 -3.72
N VAL A 349 42.66 18.90 -3.47
CA VAL A 349 41.42 18.76 -2.69
C VAL A 349 41.55 17.56 -1.74
N ASN A 350 40.85 17.58 -0.61
CA ASN A 350 40.70 16.41 0.25
C ASN A 350 39.78 15.38 -0.42
N PRO A 351 40.00 14.08 -0.18
CA PRO A 351 39.12 13.05 -0.69
C PRO A 351 37.69 13.19 -0.13
N PRO A 352 36.67 12.78 -0.91
CA PRO A 352 35.27 12.86 -0.51
C PRO A 352 34.85 11.72 0.42
N GLY A 353 33.67 11.87 1.02
CA GLY A 353 32.96 10.76 1.67
C GLY A 353 32.37 9.78 0.66
N GLU A 354 31.82 8.68 1.19
CA GLU A 354 30.97 7.78 0.40
C GLU A 354 29.63 8.45 0.07
N SER A 355 29.19 8.26 -1.16
CA SER A 355 27.84 8.58 -1.59
C SER A 355 27.22 7.36 -2.24
N THR A 356 25.97 7.07 -1.92
CA THR A 356 25.26 5.89 -2.40
C THR A 356 24.03 6.30 -3.20
N VAL A 357 23.75 5.57 -4.27
CA VAL A 357 22.46 5.64 -4.98
C VAL A 357 21.90 4.25 -5.20
N THR A 358 20.60 4.08 -4.97
CA THR A 358 19.90 2.81 -5.23
C THR A 358 18.99 2.96 -6.44
N PHE A 359 19.28 2.19 -7.49
CA PHE A 359 18.40 1.96 -8.61
C PHE A 359 17.53 0.75 -8.28
N THR A 360 16.28 0.98 -7.92
CA THR A 360 15.31 -0.07 -7.67
C THR A 360 14.89 -0.72 -8.98
N GLN A 361 14.75 -2.05 -8.97
CA GLN A 361 14.10 -2.75 -10.06
C GLN A 361 12.63 -2.34 -10.04
N ARG A 362 12.13 -1.77 -11.14
CA ARG A 362 10.69 -1.54 -11.29
C ARG A 362 10.04 -2.92 -11.33
N SER A 363 9.01 -3.13 -10.48
CA SER A 363 8.30 -4.42 -10.33
C SER A 363 7.90 -5.00 -11.69
N LEU A 364 7.90 -6.33 -11.83
CA LEU A 364 7.44 -7.02 -13.04
C LEU A 364 5.91 -6.95 -13.26
N ASP A 365 5.18 -6.30 -12.35
CA ASP A 365 3.71 -6.27 -12.30
C ASP A 365 3.07 -4.95 -12.78
N PHE A 366 3.80 -4.06 -13.46
CA PHE A 366 3.22 -2.82 -14.00
C PHE A 366 2.48 -3.04 -15.33
N CYS A 367 1.50 -3.94 -15.36
CA CYS A 367 0.37 -3.66 -16.25
C CYS A 367 -0.53 -2.67 -15.50
N SER A 368 -0.88 -1.56 -16.15
CA SER A 368 -1.79 -0.56 -15.59
C SER A 368 -3.22 -0.85 -16.04
N ASP A 369 -4.17 -0.18 -15.41
CA ASP A 369 -5.56 -0.16 -15.87
C ASP A 369 -5.80 0.85 -17.01
N VAL A 370 -4.72 1.45 -17.50
CA VAL A 370 -4.76 2.62 -18.37
C VAL A 370 -4.15 2.25 -19.71
N ALA A 371 -4.98 2.30 -20.75
CA ALA A 371 -4.46 2.31 -22.10
C ALA A 371 -3.95 3.71 -22.43
N TYR A 372 -2.90 3.80 -23.23
CA TYR A 372 -2.40 5.08 -23.72
C TYR A 372 -2.79 5.25 -25.18
N LEU A 373 -3.41 6.39 -25.48
CA LEU A 373 -3.85 6.72 -26.83
C LEU A 373 -3.12 7.97 -27.33
N MET A 374 -2.43 7.86 -28.46
CA MET A 374 -1.81 9.00 -29.12
C MET A 374 -2.74 9.49 -30.21
N GLN A 375 -3.04 10.79 -30.22
CA GLN A 375 -3.97 11.36 -31.20
C GLN A 375 -3.42 12.60 -31.89
N GLY A 376 -3.79 12.74 -33.17
CA GLY A 376 -3.64 13.96 -33.96
C GLY A 376 -2.37 14.05 -34.81
N THR A 377 -2.31 15.05 -35.69
CA THR A 377 -1.15 15.33 -36.56
C THR A 377 -0.01 16.05 -35.83
N GLU A 378 -0.29 16.62 -34.66
CA GLU A 378 0.69 16.85 -33.60
C GLU A 378 0.28 15.93 -32.45
N SER A 379 1.09 14.91 -32.20
CA SER A 379 0.74 13.83 -31.29
C SER A 379 0.51 14.36 -29.87
N SER A 380 -0.71 14.23 -29.38
CA SER A 380 -1.09 14.43 -27.99
C SER A 380 -1.32 13.07 -27.34
N LEU A 381 -0.70 12.85 -26.17
CA LEU A 381 -0.85 11.62 -25.40
C LEU A 381 -2.07 11.74 -24.47
N TYR A 382 -2.86 10.67 -24.38
CA TYR A 382 -4.02 10.58 -23.51
C TYR A 382 -3.97 9.32 -22.67
N ASP A 383 -4.34 9.43 -21.40
CA ASP A 383 -4.87 8.32 -20.63
C ASP A 383 -6.23 7.95 -21.23
N PHE A 384 -6.42 6.67 -21.52
CA PHE A 384 -7.59 6.18 -22.25
C PHE A 384 -8.26 5.01 -21.52
N SER A 385 -9.55 5.18 -21.25
CA SER A 385 -10.40 4.13 -20.67
C SER A 385 -11.02 3.30 -21.80
N LEU A 386 -10.73 2.01 -21.82
CA LEU A 386 -11.28 1.09 -22.82
C LEU A 386 -12.76 0.76 -22.59
N THR A 387 -13.25 0.88 -21.35
CA THR A 387 -14.68 0.76 -21.02
C THR A 387 -15.46 1.98 -21.46
N SER A 388 -15.15 3.17 -20.95
CA SER A 388 -15.98 4.35 -21.21
C SER A 388 -15.66 5.03 -22.55
N GLY A 389 -14.46 4.81 -23.09
CA GLY A 389 -13.90 5.62 -24.17
C GLY A 389 -13.47 7.02 -23.70
N THR A 390 -13.51 7.30 -22.40
CA THR A 390 -13.07 8.59 -21.84
C THR A 390 -11.57 8.74 -22.02
N GLN A 391 -11.15 9.94 -22.42
CA GLN A 391 -9.74 10.27 -22.63
C GLN A 391 -9.34 11.52 -21.84
N THR A 392 -8.24 11.43 -21.09
CA THR A 392 -7.67 12.55 -20.33
C THR A 392 -6.31 12.90 -20.91
N LYS A 393 -6.12 14.14 -21.34
CA LYS A 393 -4.87 14.57 -21.98
C LYS A 393 -3.72 14.59 -20.95
N ILE A 394 -2.64 13.88 -21.27
CA ILE A 394 -1.35 13.96 -20.58
C ILE A 394 -0.53 15.08 -21.24
N SER A 395 0.39 15.72 -20.51
CA SER A 395 1.33 16.69 -21.08
C SER A 395 1.97 16.12 -22.36
N GLY A 396 1.84 16.86 -23.47
CA GLY A 396 2.13 16.32 -24.80
C GLY A 396 3.62 16.30 -25.16
N PRO A 397 4.06 15.33 -25.99
CA PRO A 397 5.44 15.18 -26.44
C PRO A 397 5.95 16.25 -27.45
N GLY A 398 5.22 17.36 -27.65
CA GLY A 398 5.57 18.47 -28.55
C GLY A 398 5.13 18.28 -30.02
N GLN A 399 5.54 19.19 -30.91
CA GLN A 399 5.16 19.28 -32.35
C GLN A 399 5.78 18.18 -33.23
N ARG A 400 5.54 16.90 -32.92
CA ARG A 400 5.98 15.76 -33.74
C ARG A 400 4.88 14.71 -33.80
N VAL A 401 4.98 13.83 -34.80
CA VAL A 401 4.11 12.65 -34.94
C VAL A 401 4.88 11.43 -34.43
N TYR A 402 4.29 10.71 -33.49
CA TYR A 402 4.81 9.45 -32.95
C TYR A 402 3.82 8.33 -33.27
N ASN A 403 4.33 7.21 -33.80
CA ASN A 403 3.52 6.06 -34.23
C ASN A 403 4.28 4.73 -34.02
N GLY A 404 3.58 3.61 -34.19
CA GLY A 404 4.00 2.26 -33.93
C GLY A 404 4.45 2.06 -32.49
N PHE A 405 3.58 2.41 -31.53
CA PHE A 405 3.97 2.46 -30.14
C PHE A 405 3.41 1.33 -29.28
N GLY A 406 4.21 0.86 -28.32
CA GLY A 406 3.77 -0.10 -27.31
C GLY A 406 4.21 0.31 -25.91
N TYR A 407 3.53 -0.23 -24.91
CA TYR A 407 3.85 0.01 -23.50
C TYR A 407 4.81 -1.06 -22.99
N ASN A 408 5.93 -0.63 -22.41
CA ASN A 408 6.89 -1.53 -21.80
C ASN A 408 6.61 -1.67 -20.29
N ARG A 409 6.12 -2.84 -19.90
CA ARG A 409 5.81 -3.14 -18.49
C ARG A 409 7.01 -3.16 -17.55
N PHE A 410 8.24 -3.24 -18.06
CA PHE A 410 9.44 -3.37 -17.24
C PHE A 410 9.96 -2.04 -16.75
N ASP A 411 9.72 -0.97 -17.50
CA ASP A 411 10.17 0.36 -17.14
C ASP A 411 9.05 1.41 -17.19
N GLY A 412 7.81 0.99 -17.47
CA GLY A 412 6.61 1.82 -17.47
C GLY A 412 6.57 2.88 -18.57
N ARG A 413 7.43 2.76 -19.60
CA ARG A 413 7.54 3.74 -20.69
C ARG A 413 6.82 3.28 -21.94
N LEU A 414 6.41 4.23 -22.77
CA LEU A 414 5.94 3.98 -24.13
C LEU A 414 7.12 4.09 -25.08
N TYR A 415 7.26 3.11 -25.97
CA TYR A 415 8.28 3.07 -27.00
C TYR A 415 7.61 3.14 -28.36
N GLY A 416 8.06 4.03 -29.24
CA GLY A 416 7.51 4.17 -30.59
C GLY A 416 8.49 4.79 -31.57
N ILE A 417 8.02 5.12 -32.77
CA ILE A 417 8.83 5.67 -33.86
C ILE A 417 8.47 7.13 -34.09
N VAL A 418 9.48 7.98 -34.22
CA VAL A 418 9.31 9.38 -34.62
C VAL A 418 9.10 9.46 -36.13
N SER A 419 7.94 9.97 -36.54
CA SER A 419 7.61 10.25 -37.93
C SER A 419 8.18 11.59 -38.41
N ASN A 420 8.49 11.67 -39.70
CA ASN A 420 9.45 12.59 -40.29
C ASN A 420 8.85 13.78 -41.05
N THR A 421 7.58 14.12 -40.85
CA THR A 421 6.96 15.23 -41.60
C THR A 421 7.45 16.62 -41.20
N GLU A 422 8.03 16.85 -40.00
CA GLU A 422 8.57 18.18 -39.62
C GLU A 422 9.83 18.13 -38.68
N VAL A 423 10.97 18.68 -39.18
CA VAL A 423 12.16 19.29 -38.53
C VAL A 423 13.21 18.44 -37.74
N THR A 424 14.50 18.55 -38.14
CA THR A 424 15.83 18.30 -37.51
C THR A 424 16.22 17.01 -36.75
N ALA A 425 15.32 16.09 -36.38
CA ALA A 425 15.74 14.74 -35.92
C ALA A 425 16.05 13.82 -37.12
N ALA A 426 16.89 12.80 -36.95
CA ALA A 426 17.03 11.78 -37.98
C ALA A 426 15.68 11.05 -38.09
N ALA A 427 15.12 10.95 -39.30
CA ALA A 427 13.85 10.28 -39.51
C ALA A 427 13.89 8.83 -38.98
N ASN A 428 12.82 8.37 -38.35
CA ASN A 428 12.65 7.00 -37.84
C ASN A 428 13.54 6.62 -36.65
N ASP A 429 13.83 7.57 -35.76
CA ASP A 429 14.43 7.29 -34.44
C ASP A 429 13.41 6.67 -33.46
N LEU A 430 13.91 6.01 -32.42
CA LEU A 430 13.13 5.46 -31.33
C LEU A 430 12.75 6.59 -30.38
N ALA A 431 11.46 6.79 -30.15
CA ALA A 431 10.91 7.64 -29.11
C ALA A 431 10.74 6.83 -27.82
N VAL A 432 11.28 7.34 -26.72
CA VAL A 432 11.11 6.83 -25.36
C VAL A 432 10.29 7.86 -24.61
N ILE A 433 9.05 7.53 -24.28
CA ILE A 433 8.08 8.46 -23.70
C ILE A 433 7.77 8.00 -22.28
N ASP A 434 7.95 8.89 -21.32
CA ASP A 434 7.56 8.69 -19.92
C ASP A 434 6.17 9.28 -19.70
N PRO A 435 5.10 8.46 -19.59
CA PRO A 435 3.74 8.95 -19.42
C PRO A 435 3.51 9.63 -18.06
N GLU A 436 4.40 9.44 -17.08
CA GLU A 436 4.25 9.96 -15.71
C GLU A 436 5.08 11.24 -15.46
N ALA A 437 5.91 11.66 -16.42
CA ALA A 437 6.81 12.80 -16.25
C ALA A 437 6.06 14.14 -16.11
N SER A 438 6.25 14.83 -14.97
CA SER A 438 5.72 16.18 -14.75
C SER A 438 6.64 17.25 -15.39
N GLY A 439 6.35 17.75 -16.60
CA GLY A 439 7.15 18.83 -17.21
C GLY A 439 7.09 18.94 -18.74
N THR A 440 8.05 19.68 -19.34
CA THR A 440 8.04 20.10 -20.75
C THR A 440 8.78 19.19 -21.74
N THR A 441 9.43 18.10 -21.29
CA THR A 441 10.08 17.14 -22.21
C THR A 441 9.91 15.69 -21.73
N PRO A 442 8.70 15.10 -21.85
CA PRO A 442 8.45 13.70 -21.48
C PRO A 442 9.05 12.68 -22.47
N VAL A 443 9.82 13.12 -23.49
CA VAL A 443 10.31 12.27 -24.58
C VAL A 443 11.82 12.37 -24.75
N GLN A 444 12.47 11.22 -24.83
CA GLN A 444 13.86 11.05 -25.25
C GLN A 444 13.91 10.33 -26.60
N ASN A 445 14.64 10.89 -27.56
CA ASN A 445 14.86 10.24 -28.85
C ASN A 445 16.21 9.52 -28.86
N VAL A 446 16.21 8.27 -29.34
CA VAL A 446 17.38 7.40 -29.44
C VAL A 446 17.56 6.97 -30.89
N ASN A 447 18.77 7.20 -31.43
CA ASN A 447 19.09 6.82 -32.81
C ASN A 447 19.06 5.30 -32.97
N ILE A 448 18.23 4.79 -33.89
CA ILE A 448 18.16 3.36 -34.17
C ILE A 448 19.37 2.94 -35.02
N THR A 449 20.10 1.94 -34.56
CA THR A 449 21.27 1.41 -35.31
C THR A 449 21.16 -0.10 -35.54
N PRO A 450 21.22 -0.60 -36.78
CA PRO A 450 21.19 0.15 -38.04
C PRO A 450 19.85 0.86 -38.28
N ALA A 451 19.88 2.04 -38.91
CA ALA A 451 18.69 2.86 -39.14
C ALA A 451 17.58 2.12 -39.91
N LEU A 452 16.33 2.40 -39.54
CA LEU A 452 15.16 1.93 -40.27
C LEU A 452 15.14 2.50 -41.70
N PRO A 453 14.72 1.72 -42.71
CA PRO A 453 14.56 2.25 -44.07
C PRO A 453 13.60 3.43 -44.13
N ALA A 454 13.79 4.30 -45.13
CA ALA A 454 12.89 5.42 -45.37
C ALA A 454 11.45 4.91 -45.63
N GLY A 455 10.51 5.40 -44.84
CA GLY A 455 9.11 4.97 -44.85
C GLY A 455 8.35 5.58 -43.68
N SER A 456 7.02 5.41 -43.68
CA SER A 456 6.17 5.71 -42.53
C SER A 456 5.94 4.40 -41.76
N TYR A 457 6.03 4.45 -40.43
CA TYR A 457 5.79 3.33 -39.53
C TYR A 457 4.58 3.68 -38.68
N ASN A 458 3.46 2.99 -38.90
CA ASN A 458 2.17 3.32 -38.30
C ASN A 458 1.66 2.26 -37.32
N SER A 459 2.33 1.11 -37.24
CA SER A 459 1.89 -0.01 -36.42
C SER A 459 3.07 -0.55 -35.64
N GLY A 460 2.86 -0.81 -34.36
CA GLY A 460 3.91 -1.31 -33.50
C GLY A 460 3.42 -1.59 -32.10
N ASP A 461 4.03 -2.56 -31.44
CA ASP A 461 3.74 -2.91 -30.05
C ASP A 461 4.95 -3.58 -29.41
N VAL A 462 5.03 -3.49 -28.09
CA VAL A 462 6.13 -4.05 -27.29
C VAL A 462 5.77 -5.49 -26.91
N SER A 463 6.74 -6.39 -26.99
CA SER A 463 6.59 -7.78 -26.57
C SER A 463 6.16 -7.86 -25.10
N SER A 464 5.43 -8.92 -24.74
CA SER A 464 5.00 -9.10 -23.35
C SER A 464 6.18 -9.21 -22.38
N ASP A 465 7.37 -9.62 -22.83
CA ASP A 465 8.61 -9.60 -22.04
C ASP A 465 9.37 -8.27 -22.07
N GLY A 466 8.80 -7.21 -22.67
CA GLY A 466 9.30 -5.84 -22.64
C GLY A 466 10.64 -5.62 -23.32
N ARG A 467 11.09 -6.60 -24.10
CA ARG A 467 12.43 -6.55 -24.72
C ARG A 467 12.42 -6.04 -26.14
N ILE A 468 11.34 -6.27 -26.88
CA ILE A 468 11.30 -6.03 -28.32
C ILE A 468 10.11 -5.15 -28.66
N LEU A 469 10.37 -3.99 -29.26
CA LEU A 469 9.36 -3.24 -29.99
C LEU A 469 9.30 -3.79 -31.42
N TYR A 470 8.15 -4.34 -31.79
CA TYR A 470 7.85 -4.75 -33.17
C TYR A 470 7.25 -3.56 -33.91
N VAL A 471 7.74 -3.24 -35.11
CA VAL A 471 7.17 -2.15 -35.94
C VAL A 471 7.04 -2.55 -37.40
N ARG A 472 5.99 -2.05 -38.07
CA ARG A 472 5.75 -2.28 -39.50
C ARG A 472 5.56 -0.96 -40.25
N SER A 473 6.02 -0.92 -41.50
CA SER A 473 5.76 0.21 -42.39
C SER A 473 4.30 0.24 -42.87
N ALA A 474 3.77 1.45 -43.06
CA ALA A 474 2.41 1.74 -43.49
C ALA A 474 2.13 1.36 -44.95
N GLY A 475 0.85 1.16 -45.26
CA GLY A 475 0.35 0.92 -46.61
C GLY A 475 0.12 -0.55 -46.96
N ALA A 476 -0.53 -0.75 -48.11
CA ALA A 476 -0.82 -2.07 -48.67
C ALA A 476 0.47 -2.74 -49.16
N GLY A 477 0.72 -3.97 -48.73
CA GLY A 477 1.89 -4.73 -49.18
C GLY A 477 2.30 -5.86 -48.24
N THR A 478 3.42 -6.48 -48.55
CA THR A 478 4.03 -7.59 -47.80
C THR A 478 5.22 -7.14 -46.93
N HIS A 479 5.18 -5.90 -46.42
CA HIS A 479 6.25 -5.35 -45.57
C HIS A 479 6.49 -6.21 -44.33
N GLY A 480 7.73 -6.63 -44.10
CA GLY A 480 8.12 -7.40 -42.90
C GLY A 480 8.06 -6.59 -41.61
N ILE A 481 8.16 -7.28 -40.48
CA ILE A 481 8.13 -6.74 -39.13
C ILE A 481 9.56 -6.48 -38.65
N TYR A 482 9.88 -5.23 -38.31
CA TYR A 482 11.17 -4.87 -37.72
C TYR A 482 11.14 -5.08 -36.22
N MET A 483 12.28 -5.48 -35.66
CA MET A 483 12.48 -5.72 -34.23
C MET A 483 13.51 -4.75 -33.68
N ILE A 484 13.15 -3.99 -32.65
CA ILE A 484 14.01 -3.00 -32.00
C ILE A 484 14.15 -3.38 -30.52
N ASP A 485 15.38 -3.39 -30.03
CA ASP A 485 15.67 -3.66 -28.62
C ASP A 485 15.24 -2.47 -27.76
N VAL A 486 14.28 -2.71 -26.87
CA VAL A 486 13.76 -1.73 -25.91
C VAL A 486 13.94 -2.17 -24.46
N ASP A 487 14.75 -3.19 -24.20
CA ASP A 487 15.14 -3.56 -22.84
C ASP A 487 16.20 -2.54 -22.33
N PRO A 488 15.87 -1.69 -21.34
CA PRO A 488 16.80 -0.67 -20.85
C PRO A 488 18.05 -1.29 -20.18
N ASN A 489 18.02 -2.58 -19.83
CA ASN A 489 19.17 -3.29 -19.27
C ASN A 489 20.04 -3.94 -20.36
N SER A 490 19.59 -3.95 -21.61
CA SER A 490 20.34 -4.55 -22.71
C SER A 490 21.49 -3.67 -23.17
N ALA A 491 22.65 -4.28 -23.44
CA ALA A 491 23.78 -3.59 -24.04
C ALA A 491 23.50 -3.09 -25.46
N SER A 492 22.47 -3.61 -26.12
CA SER A 492 21.99 -3.21 -27.44
C SER A 492 20.72 -2.37 -27.41
N PHE A 493 20.33 -1.80 -26.26
CA PHE A 493 19.19 -0.88 -26.17
C PHE A 493 19.19 0.17 -27.29
N GLY A 494 18.06 0.30 -27.99
CA GLY A 494 17.87 1.18 -29.15
C GLY A 494 18.37 0.61 -30.48
N ALA A 495 18.95 -0.60 -30.52
CA ALA A 495 19.43 -1.22 -31.75
C ALA A 495 18.31 -1.95 -32.52
N ARG A 496 18.40 -1.94 -33.85
CA ARG A 496 17.55 -2.77 -34.69
C ARG A 496 18.12 -4.19 -34.75
N LEU A 497 17.42 -5.13 -34.14
CA LEU A 497 17.82 -6.54 -34.05
C LEU A 497 17.64 -7.29 -35.37
N GLY A 498 16.61 -6.93 -36.15
CA GLY A 498 16.35 -7.59 -37.43
C GLY A 498 15.04 -7.17 -38.09
N VAL A 499 14.66 -7.92 -39.11
CA VAL A 499 13.37 -7.84 -39.81
C VAL A 499 12.90 -9.23 -40.20
N SER A 500 11.60 -9.50 -40.11
CA SER A 500 11.00 -10.74 -40.60
C SER A 500 11.12 -10.87 -42.13
N PRO A 501 10.94 -12.07 -42.71
CA PRO A 501 10.61 -12.21 -44.12
C PRO A 501 9.38 -11.37 -44.52
N ALA A 502 9.22 -11.12 -45.82
CA ALA A 502 8.03 -10.45 -46.34
C ALA A 502 6.76 -11.24 -45.96
N LEU A 503 5.69 -10.51 -45.64
CA LEU A 503 4.46 -11.16 -45.20
C LEU A 503 3.91 -12.10 -46.27
N SER A 504 3.38 -13.25 -45.86
CA SER A 504 2.84 -14.26 -46.78
C SER A 504 1.59 -13.76 -47.55
N THR A 505 0.98 -12.66 -47.12
CA THR A 505 -0.18 -12.04 -47.76
C THR A 505 -0.12 -10.52 -47.61
N SER A 506 -0.58 -9.81 -48.64
CA SER A 506 -0.71 -8.35 -48.59
C SER A 506 -1.87 -7.96 -47.67
N ILE A 507 -1.58 -7.12 -46.67
CA ILE A 507 -2.57 -6.63 -45.71
C ILE A 507 -2.52 -5.11 -45.62
N VAL A 508 -3.65 -4.51 -45.26
CA VAL A 508 -3.80 -3.09 -44.95
C VAL A 508 -4.21 -3.00 -43.49
N ILE A 509 -3.28 -2.57 -42.65
CA ILE A 509 -3.50 -2.42 -41.21
C ILE A 509 -3.15 -1.00 -40.80
N SER A 510 -3.92 -0.46 -39.86
CA SER A 510 -3.59 0.80 -39.21
C SER A 510 -2.69 0.56 -38.02
N ASP A 511 -2.96 -0.50 -37.25
CA ASP A 511 -2.19 -0.88 -36.07
C ASP A 511 -2.25 -2.40 -35.80
N PHE A 512 -1.41 -2.90 -34.90
CA PHE A 512 -1.44 -4.28 -34.37
C PHE A 512 -1.06 -4.33 -32.89
N SER A 513 -1.48 -5.38 -32.18
CA SER A 513 -1.02 -5.63 -30.80
C SER A 513 -0.38 -7.00 -30.65
N PHE A 514 0.59 -7.10 -29.75
CA PHE A 514 1.28 -8.34 -29.40
C PHE A 514 0.44 -9.16 -28.44
N HIS A 515 0.22 -10.43 -28.77
CA HIS A 515 -0.58 -11.33 -27.96
C HIS A 515 0.29 -12.07 -26.94
N PRO A 516 0.05 -11.88 -25.63
CA PRO A 516 1.00 -12.28 -24.59
C PRO A 516 1.13 -13.79 -24.40
N LEU A 517 0.14 -14.57 -24.84
CA LEU A 517 0.11 -16.03 -24.61
C LEU A 517 0.68 -16.86 -25.77
N ASP A 518 0.65 -16.34 -27.00
CA ASP A 518 1.07 -17.09 -28.20
C ASP A 518 2.24 -16.43 -28.95
N GLY A 519 2.62 -15.21 -28.56
CA GLY A 519 3.74 -14.47 -29.13
C GLY A 519 3.51 -13.92 -30.53
N MET A 520 2.25 -13.87 -30.98
CA MET A 520 1.87 -13.42 -32.33
C MET A 520 1.35 -11.99 -32.31
N LEU A 521 1.33 -11.32 -33.46
CA LEU A 521 0.72 -9.99 -33.61
C LEU A 521 -0.69 -10.13 -34.17
N TYR A 522 -1.67 -9.42 -33.61
CA TYR A 522 -3.06 -9.43 -34.06
C TYR A 522 -3.45 -8.04 -34.59
N ALA A 523 -4.12 -8.03 -35.74
CA ALA A 523 -4.50 -6.79 -36.42
C ALA A 523 -5.82 -6.93 -37.18
N ILE A 524 -6.44 -5.79 -37.50
CA ILE A 524 -7.61 -5.75 -38.39
C ILE A 524 -7.16 -5.39 -39.80
N ASN A 525 -7.28 -6.36 -40.72
CA ASN A 525 -7.04 -6.13 -42.14
C ASN A 525 -8.24 -5.38 -42.76
N GLN A 526 -8.02 -4.11 -43.07
CA GLN A 526 -9.03 -3.15 -43.53
C GLN A 526 -9.34 -3.32 -45.02
N THR A 527 -10.23 -4.28 -45.32
CA THR A 527 -10.82 -4.44 -46.65
C THR A 527 -12.31 -4.10 -46.62
N ALA A 528 -13.00 -4.18 -47.76
CA ALA A 528 -14.47 -4.02 -47.82
C ALA A 528 -15.23 -4.94 -46.84
N THR A 529 -14.62 -6.06 -46.47
CA THR A 529 -15.09 -6.91 -45.37
C THR A 529 -13.92 -7.13 -44.39
N PRO A 530 -13.84 -6.39 -43.28
CA PRO A 530 -12.73 -6.49 -42.33
C PRO A 530 -12.50 -7.92 -41.84
N ARG A 531 -11.24 -8.28 -41.66
CA ARG A 531 -10.80 -9.58 -41.16
C ARG A 531 -9.84 -9.40 -40.01
N LEU A 532 -10.04 -10.17 -38.94
CA LEU A 532 -9.02 -10.35 -37.92
C LEU A 532 -7.91 -11.23 -38.50
N VAL A 533 -6.67 -10.74 -38.45
CA VAL A 533 -5.48 -11.48 -38.91
C VAL A 533 -4.50 -11.65 -37.78
N ARG A 534 -3.82 -12.79 -37.79
CA ARG A 534 -2.71 -13.12 -36.89
C ARG A 534 -1.43 -13.20 -37.72
N ILE A 535 -0.38 -12.54 -37.26
CA ILE A 535 0.90 -12.40 -37.95
C ILE A 535 1.99 -12.98 -37.05
N ASP A 536 2.77 -13.90 -37.61
CA ASP A 536 3.98 -14.41 -36.96
C ASP A 536 5.13 -13.43 -37.22
N PRO A 537 5.63 -12.71 -36.19
CA PRO A 537 6.68 -11.72 -36.36
C PRO A 537 8.05 -12.34 -36.70
N ALA A 538 8.26 -13.63 -36.46
CA ALA A 538 9.50 -14.31 -36.81
C ALA A 538 9.51 -14.76 -38.28
N THR A 539 8.39 -15.28 -38.78
CA THR A 539 8.30 -15.87 -40.13
C THR A 539 7.63 -14.98 -41.19
N GLY A 540 6.88 -13.97 -40.76
CA GLY A 540 6.02 -13.17 -41.64
C GLY A 540 4.74 -13.88 -42.11
N LYS A 541 4.41 -15.06 -41.55
CA LYS A 541 3.19 -15.78 -41.90
C LYS A 541 1.96 -15.01 -41.41
N VAL A 542 0.96 -14.85 -42.28
CA VAL A 542 -0.34 -14.23 -41.98
C VAL A 542 -1.44 -15.28 -42.06
N ASP A 543 -2.14 -15.51 -40.95
CA ASP A 543 -3.32 -16.35 -40.87
C ASP A 543 -4.58 -15.47 -40.72
N VAL A 544 -5.66 -15.78 -41.46
CA VAL A 544 -6.97 -15.15 -41.25
C VAL A 544 -7.68 -15.91 -40.13
N VAL A 545 -7.97 -15.22 -39.03
CA VAL A 545 -8.61 -15.81 -37.85
C VAL A 545 -10.12 -15.83 -38.03
N ALA A 546 -10.73 -14.67 -38.34
CA ALA A 546 -12.18 -14.54 -38.45
C ALA A 546 -12.62 -13.35 -39.30
N THR A 547 -13.91 -13.34 -39.66
CA THR A 547 -14.60 -12.15 -40.17
C THR A 547 -15.26 -11.42 -39.01
N ILE A 548 -15.03 -10.11 -38.91
CA ILE A 548 -15.64 -9.29 -37.86
C ILE A 548 -17.02 -8.82 -38.31
N THR A 549 -18.03 -8.98 -37.46
CA THR A 549 -19.42 -8.55 -37.67
C THR A 549 -19.75 -7.33 -36.81
N GLY A 550 -20.73 -6.50 -37.20
CA GLY A 550 -21.07 -5.27 -36.46
C GLY A 550 -20.23 -4.05 -36.81
N TRP A 551 -19.35 -4.19 -37.80
CA TRP A 551 -18.50 -3.13 -38.35
C TRP A 551 -19.25 -2.30 -39.39
N ASN A 552 -19.29 -0.97 -39.22
CA ASN A 552 -19.85 -0.07 -40.23
C ASN A 552 -18.77 0.38 -41.22
N ALA A 553 -19.20 0.81 -42.41
CA ALA A 553 -18.30 1.51 -43.33
C ALA A 553 -17.74 2.76 -42.63
N GLY A 554 -16.41 2.84 -42.49
CA GLY A 554 -15.73 3.90 -41.74
C GLY A 554 -15.36 3.57 -40.30
N ASP A 555 -15.39 2.31 -39.84
CA ASP A 555 -14.85 1.97 -38.51
C ASP A 555 -13.33 1.65 -38.56
N ALA A 556 -12.46 2.42 -39.23
CA ALA A 556 -11.04 2.02 -39.37
C ALA A 556 -10.33 1.83 -38.01
N ALA A 557 -9.73 0.64 -37.78
CA ALA A 557 -9.08 0.24 -36.53
C ALA A 557 -7.80 1.05 -36.25
N GLY A 558 -7.95 2.27 -35.76
CA GLY A 558 -6.87 3.23 -35.62
C GLY A 558 -5.80 2.81 -34.63
N ALA A 559 -6.25 2.38 -33.45
CA ALA A 559 -5.42 1.89 -32.37
C ALA A 559 -5.91 0.52 -31.90
N THR A 560 -4.98 -0.37 -31.56
CA THR A 560 -5.27 -1.69 -31.01
C THR A 560 -4.60 -1.86 -29.65
N PHE A 561 -5.21 -2.65 -28.76
CA PHE A 561 -4.69 -2.94 -27.43
C PHE A 561 -4.92 -4.41 -27.12
N MET A 562 -4.05 -5.03 -26.33
CA MET A 562 -4.23 -6.40 -25.84
C MET A 562 -4.10 -6.42 -24.33
N ASP A 563 -4.97 -7.17 -23.64
CA ASP A 563 -4.77 -7.48 -22.23
C ASP A 563 -3.89 -8.71 -22.01
N ASN A 564 -3.47 -8.92 -20.76
CA ASN A 564 -2.63 -10.06 -20.36
C ASN A 564 -3.30 -11.44 -20.54
N PHE A 565 -4.61 -11.49 -20.81
CA PHE A 565 -5.40 -12.71 -21.04
C PHE A 565 -5.63 -12.99 -22.52
N GLY A 566 -5.28 -12.05 -23.40
CA GLY A 566 -5.36 -12.19 -24.86
C GLY A 566 -6.60 -11.56 -25.49
N ASN A 567 -7.37 -10.73 -24.78
CA ASN A 567 -8.49 -10.01 -25.37
C ASN A 567 -7.98 -8.81 -26.17
N LEU A 568 -8.47 -8.69 -27.40
CA LEU A 568 -8.12 -7.60 -28.30
C LEU A 568 -9.14 -6.47 -28.18
N TYR A 569 -8.66 -5.25 -27.95
CA TYR A 569 -9.46 -4.04 -27.98
C TYR A 569 -9.03 -3.17 -29.15
N LEU A 570 -9.95 -2.37 -29.67
CA LEU A 570 -9.64 -1.46 -30.77
C LEU A 570 -10.45 -0.17 -30.68
N ALA A 571 -9.82 0.95 -31.00
CA ALA A 571 -10.45 2.26 -31.10
C ALA A 571 -10.51 2.72 -32.56
N SER A 572 -11.71 3.02 -33.04
CA SER A 572 -11.96 3.47 -34.41
C SER A 572 -11.51 4.92 -34.62
N ASN A 573 -10.75 5.18 -35.69
CA ASN A 573 -10.39 6.54 -36.12
C ASN A 573 -11.63 7.37 -36.46
N ASP A 574 -12.48 6.88 -37.35
CA ASP A 574 -13.50 7.75 -37.96
C ASP A 574 -14.76 7.88 -37.10
N THR A 575 -15.08 6.90 -36.26
CA THR A 575 -16.31 6.93 -35.43
C THR A 575 -16.05 7.07 -33.93
N GLY A 576 -14.80 6.88 -33.49
CA GLY A 576 -14.43 6.81 -32.08
C GLY A 576 -14.97 5.59 -31.33
N ARG A 577 -15.67 4.66 -31.99
CA ARG A 577 -16.18 3.45 -31.29
C ARG A 577 -15.03 2.59 -30.78
N VAL A 578 -15.18 2.09 -29.56
CA VAL A 578 -14.25 1.14 -28.94
C VAL A 578 -14.90 -0.24 -28.94
N PHE A 579 -14.22 -1.22 -29.53
CA PHE A 579 -14.69 -2.60 -29.58
C PHE A 579 -13.79 -3.50 -28.73
N GLN A 580 -14.41 -4.43 -28.02
CA GLN A 580 -13.75 -5.60 -27.45
C GLN A 580 -14.00 -6.78 -28.40
N VAL A 581 -12.93 -7.47 -28.75
CA VAL A 581 -12.92 -8.70 -29.54
C VAL A 581 -12.46 -9.83 -28.64
N ASP A 582 -13.37 -10.76 -28.37
CA ASP A 582 -13.08 -11.94 -27.56
C ASP A 582 -12.31 -12.98 -28.39
N LEU A 583 -11.13 -13.32 -27.89
CA LEU A 583 -10.25 -14.35 -28.42
C LEU A 583 -10.20 -15.54 -27.42
N THR A 584 -11.31 -16.28 -27.34
CA THR A 584 -11.46 -17.45 -26.45
C THR A 584 -10.30 -18.46 -26.54
N ALA A 585 -10.10 -19.17 -25.43
CA ALA A 585 -8.95 -20.02 -25.15
C ALA A 585 -8.52 -20.94 -26.32
N VAL A 586 -7.21 -20.91 -26.54
CA VAL A 586 -6.49 -21.57 -27.62
C VAL A 586 -6.46 -23.09 -27.43
N SER A 587 -7.41 -23.81 -28.02
CA SER A 587 -7.21 -25.25 -28.27
C SER A 587 -6.32 -25.43 -29.50
N GLY A 588 -5.04 -25.77 -29.30
CA GLY A 588 -4.12 -26.14 -30.38
C GLY A 588 -3.36 -25.01 -31.07
N GLY A 589 -3.12 -23.88 -30.41
CA GLY A 589 -2.29 -22.79 -30.95
C GLY A 589 -3.01 -21.82 -31.91
N VAL A 590 -4.35 -21.83 -31.93
CA VAL A 590 -5.18 -20.91 -32.72
C VAL A 590 -6.20 -20.20 -31.83
N ALA A 591 -6.21 -18.86 -31.84
CA ALA A 591 -7.27 -18.06 -31.21
C ALA A 591 -8.62 -18.33 -31.88
N GLN A 592 -9.66 -18.55 -31.07
CA GLN A 592 -11.04 -18.70 -31.57
C GLN A 592 -11.83 -17.42 -31.30
N PHE A 593 -12.60 -16.97 -32.30
CA PHE A 593 -13.36 -15.72 -32.21
C PHE A 593 -14.69 -15.95 -31.47
N GLY A 594 -14.86 -15.31 -30.31
CA GLY A 594 -16.07 -15.36 -29.49
C GLY A 594 -17.13 -14.31 -29.87
N GLY A 595 -16.73 -13.24 -30.56
CA GLY A 595 -17.62 -12.14 -30.96
C GLY A 595 -16.96 -10.77 -30.83
N SER A 596 -17.72 -9.71 -31.11
CA SER A 596 -17.28 -8.33 -30.84
C SER A 596 -18.41 -7.49 -30.25
N LYS A 597 -18.14 -6.77 -29.15
CA LYS A 597 -19.08 -5.83 -28.51
C LYS A 597 -18.52 -4.40 -28.49
N ILE A 598 -19.41 -3.41 -28.64
CA ILE A 598 -19.04 -1.99 -28.47
C ILE A 598 -19.04 -1.71 -26.98
N VAL A 599 -17.88 -1.36 -26.44
CA VAL A 599 -17.70 -1.11 -25.00
C VAL A 599 -17.76 0.39 -24.68
N GLY A 600 -17.28 1.26 -25.58
CA GLY A 600 -17.22 2.69 -25.33
C GLY A 600 -17.11 3.56 -26.60
N ARG A 601 -16.90 4.86 -26.40
CA ARG A 601 -16.67 5.82 -27.50
C ARG A 601 -15.65 6.90 -27.15
N SER A 602 -14.53 6.92 -27.86
CA SER A 602 -13.50 7.97 -27.86
C SER A 602 -13.85 9.15 -28.77
N GLN A 603 -13.03 10.21 -28.74
CA GLN A 603 -13.13 11.29 -29.71
C GLN A 603 -12.65 10.81 -31.09
N PRO A 604 -13.46 10.95 -32.15
CA PRO A 604 -13.03 10.62 -33.51
C PRO A 604 -11.88 11.50 -33.98
N THR A 605 -10.87 10.91 -34.62
CA THR A 605 -9.70 11.61 -35.16
C THR A 605 -9.10 10.80 -36.31
N THR A 606 -8.37 11.45 -37.21
CA THR A 606 -7.80 10.81 -38.40
C THR A 606 -6.47 10.09 -38.13
N ALA A 607 -5.95 10.17 -36.91
CA ALA A 607 -4.73 9.50 -36.49
C ALA A 607 -4.86 9.12 -35.01
N ASN A 608 -5.06 7.83 -34.79
CA ASN A 608 -4.89 7.15 -33.50
C ASN A 608 -3.78 6.13 -33.65
N ASP A 609 -3.11 5.90 -32.54
CA ASP A 609 -2.29 4.72 -32.32
C ASP A 609 -2.40 4.42 -30.82
N GLY A 610 -2.13 3.18 -30.40
CA GLY A 610 -2.45 2.67 -29.06
C GLY A 610 -1.38 1.74 -28.47
N GLY A 611 -1.20 1.82 -27.16
CA GLY A 611 -0.22 1.01 -26.45
C GLY A 611 -0.64 0.86 -25.00
N ALA A 612 -0.67 -0.37 -24.51
CA ALA A 612 -1.11 -0.68 -23.16
C ALA A 612 -0.50 -1.98 -22.65
N CYS A 613 -0.44 -2.13 -21.33
CA CYS A 613 -0.27 -3.40 -20.66
C CYS A 613 -1.44 -3.49 -19.70
N LEU A 614 -2.49 -4.23 -20.08
CA LEU A 614 -3.75 -4.26 -19.34
C LEU A 614 -3.84 -5.54 -18.52
N ILE A 615 -4.34 -5.42 -17.30
CA ILE A 615 -4.67 -6.57 -16.46
C ILE A 615 -6.14 -6.92 -16.71
N ALA A 616 -6.37 -8.11 -17.25
CA ALA A 616 -7.68 -8.72 -17.27
C ALA A 616 -8.13 -9.03 -15.84
N ARG A 617 -9.40 -8.77 -15.57
CA ARG A 617 -10.03 -9.08 -14.30
C ARG A 617 -11.23 -9.93 -14.53
N ASP A 618 -11.56 -10.67 -13.50
CA ASP A 618 -12.87 -11.22 -13.31
C ASP A 618 -13.62 -10.34 -12.28
N PHE A 619 -14.86 -9.96 -12.60
CA PHE A 619 -15.72 -9.16 -11.73
C PHE A 619 -16.97 -9.95 -11.35
N GLY A 620 -17.39 -9.80 -10.09
CA GLY A 620 -18.70 -10.31 -9.69
C GLY A 620 -19.83 -9.68 -10.52
N ASP A 621 -20.98 -10.34 -10.53
CA ASP A 621 -22.14 -9.99 -11.35
C ASP A 621 -23.44 -9.85 -10.52
N ALA A 622 -23.37 -9.93 -9.18
CA ALA A 622 -24.49 -9.61 -8.31
C ALA A 622 -24.97 -8.15 -8.51
N PRO A 623 -26.26 -7.85 -8.25
CA PRO A 623 -26.77 -6.48 -8.30
C PRO A 623 -25.91 -5.51 -7.49
N ASP A 624 -25.79 -4.27 -7.96
CA ASP A 624 -24.84 -3.33 -7.37
C ASP A 624 -25.15 -2.94 -5.90
N SER A 625 -26.34 -3.26 -5.37
CA SER A 625 -26.56 -3.17 -3.91
C SER A 625 -25.50 -3.94 -3.11
N TYR A 626 -24.96 -5.02 -3.67
CA TYR A 626 -23.89 -5.84 -3.06
C TYR A 626 -22.48 -5.24 -3.24
N GLY A 627 -22.34 -4.11 -3.93
CA GLY A 627 -21.07 -3.47 -4.29
C GLY A 627 -20.29 -4.31 -5.27
N THR A 628 -20.68 -4.19 -6.54
CA THR A 628 -20.18 -5.04 -7.61
C THR A 628 -19.45 -4.20 -8.66
N PHE A 629 -19.89 -2.96 -8.89
CA PHE A 629 -19.17 -2.07 -9.80
C PHE A 629 -17.79 -1.70 -9.28
N ARG A 630 -16.86 -1.53 -10.22
CA ARG A 630 -15.53 -1.01 -9.97
C ARG A 630 -15.53 0.36 -9.29
N SER A 631 -16.51 1.21 -9.58
CA SER A 631 -16.67 2.53 -8.93
C SER A 631 -16.88 2.43 -7.42
N ASP A 632 -17.40 1.31 -6.95
CA ASP A 632 -17.81 1.07 -5.58
C ASP A 632 -16.87 0.07 -4.87
N ASP A 633 -15.65 -0.06 -5.39
CA ASP A 633 -14.63 -1.02 -4.95
C ASP A 633 -15.19 -2.45 -5.00
N GLY A 634 -15.90 -2.77 -6.08
CA GLY A 634 -16.56 -4.06 -6.26
C GLY A 634 -15.60 -5.25 -6.23
N ALA A 635 -16.13 -6.42 -5.90
CA ALA A 635 -15.34 -7.64 -5.88
C ALA A 635 -14.79 -7.93 -7.27
N SER A 636 -13.47 -8.04 -7.37
CA SER A 636 -12.77 -8.37 -8.61
C SER A 636 -11.48 -9.13 -8.33
N HIS A 637 -11.04 -9.89 -9.31
CA HIS A 637 -9.84 -10.71 -9.24
C HIS A 637 -8.97 -10.48 -10.48
N ARG A 638 -7.70 -10.15 -10.31
CA ARG A 638 -6.76 -10.10 -11.44
C ARG A 638 -6.53 -11.50 -11.98
N LEU A 639 -6.67 -11.68 -13.28
CA LEU A 639 -6.53 -13.00 -13.87
C LEU A 639 -5.07 -13.39 -14.08
N ASP A 640 -4.71 -14.58 -13.63
CA ASP A 640 -3.43 -15.23 -13.93
C ASP A 640 -3.51 -15.86 -15.34
N PRO A 641 -2.65 -15.45 -16.30
CA PRO A 641 -2.56 -16.06 -17.62
C PRO A 641 -2.39 -17.58 -17.60
N ALA A 642 -1.72 -18.11 -16.58
CA ALA A 642 -1.49 -19.54 -16.41
C ALA A 642 -2.72 -20.29 -15.87
N ARG A 643 -3.78 -19.58 -15.44
CA ARG A 643 -5.06 -20.12 -14.94
C ARG A 643 -4.85 -21.17 -13.86
N ASN A 644 -3.95 -20.87 -12.91
CA ASN A 644 -3.58 -21.79 -11.83
C ASN A 644 -4.54 -21.75 -10.63
N LEU A 645 -5.45 -20.78 -10.60
CA LEU A 645 -6.40 -20.59 -9.51
C LEU A 645 -7.76 -20.22 -10.10
N LEU A 646 -8.74 -21.12 -10.03
CA LEU A 646 -10.07 -20.96 -10.65
C LEU A 646 -11.18 -21.54 -9.76
N LEU A 647 -12.41 -21.03 -9.84
CA LEU A 647 -13.62 -21.79 -9.53
C LEU A 647 -14.09 -22.46 -10.83
N GLY A 648 -14.53 -23.71 -10.74
CA GLY A 648 -14.94 -24.44 -11.96
C GLY A 648 -13.78 -24.77 -12.91
N THR A 649 -13.98 -24.54 -14.22
CA THR A 649 -13.09 -25.02 -15.29
C THR A 649 -12.54 -23.95 -16.22
N GLY A 650 -13.19 -22.79 -16.27
CA GLY A 650 -12.82 -21.61 -17.02
C GLY A 650 -12.73 -20.41 -16.07
N VAL A 651 -12.54 -19.24 -16.67
CA VAL A 651 -12.77 -17.93 -16.07
C VAL A 651 -12.89 -16.95 -17.23
N THR A 652 -13.85 -16.05 -17.18
CA THR A 652 -13.98 -14.96 -18.15
C THR A 652 -13.35 -13.67 -17.66
N ALA A 653 -13.12 -12.75 -18.59
CA ALA A 653 -12.46 -11.50 -18.31
C ALA A 653 -13.42 -10.33 -18.58
N GLU A 654 -13.80 -9.64 -17.52
CA GLU A 654 -14.65 -8.46 -17.54
C GLU A 654 -13.84 -7.22 -17.20
N GLN A 655 -14.31 -6.07 -17.68
CA GLN A 655 -13.73 -4.79 -17.29
C GLN A 655 -14.49 -4.10 -16.16
N ASP A 656 -15.73 -4.52 -15.91
CA ASP A 656 -16.61 -4.09 -14.84
C ASP A 656 -17.77 -5.09 -14.73
N ALA A 657 -18.59 -4.98 -13.68
CA ALA A 657 -19.77 -5.80 -13.48
C ALA A 657 -20.83 -5.58 -14.59
N ASP A 658 -21.33 -6.65 -15.20
CA ASP A 658 -22.47 -6.57 -16.13
C ASP A 658 -23.78 -6.75 -15.35
N THR A 659 -24.53 -5.65 -15.16
CA THR A 659 -25.81 -5.68 -14.42
C THR A 659 -27.02 -5.85 -15.33
N VAL A 660 -26.82 -5.97 -16.65
CA VAL A 660 -27.90 -5.84 -17.64
C VAL A 660 -28.52 -7.18 -18.02
N ASP A 661 -27.84 -8.30 -17.75
CA ASP A 661 -28.39 -9.64 -18.00
C ASP A 661 -28.39 -10.55 -16.76
N PRO A 662 -29.52 -10.68 -16.04
CA PRO A 662 -29.65 -11.69 -14.97
C PRO A 662 -29.62 -13.14 -15.48
N LEU A 663 -29.49 -13.36 -16.81
CA LEU A 663 -29.19 -14.66 -17.38
C LEU A 663 -27.68 -14.94 -17.44
N ASP A 664 -26.78 -13.98 -17.21
CA ASP A 664 -25.33 -14.26 -17.24
C ASP A 664 -24.90 -15.13 -16.04
N ALA A 665 -25.42 -14.83 -14.85
CA ALA A 665 -25.36 -15.68 -13.64
C ALA A 665 -25.95 -17.11 -13.80
N ALA A 666 -26.53 -17.43 -14.97
CA ALA A 666 -27.09 -18.74 -15.31
C ALA A 666 -26.66 -19.28 -16.68
N ASN A 667 -25.90 -18.52 -17.48
CA ASN A 667 -25.63 -18.81 -18.89
C ASN A 667 -24.18 -18.52 -19.33
N ASP A 668 -23.30 -18.06 -18.44
CA ASP A 668 -21.87 -18.36 -18.58
C ASP A 668 -21.62 -19.82 -18.19
N THR A 669 -21.49 -20.67 -19.20
CA THR A 669 -21.30 -22.12 -19.01
C THR A 669 -19.85 -22.53 -18.76
N LEU A 670 -18.91 -21.58 -18.68
CA LEU A 670 -17.48 -21.84 -18.43
C LEU A 670 -17.10 -21.61 -16.96
N ASP A 671 -17.88 -20.81 -16.22
CA ASP A 671 -17.57 -20.24 -14.89
C ASP A 671 -18.36 -20.85 -13.70
N ASP A 672 -19.00 -22.01 -13.86
CA ASP A 672 -19.91 -22.55 -12.83
C ASP A 672 -19.21 -23.36 -11.70
N GLY A 673 -18.39 -22.68 -10.90
CA GLY A 673 -17.75 -23.26 -9.72
C GLY A 673 -18.71 -23.98 -8.75
N ILE A 674 -19.97 -23.55 -8.70
CA ILE A 674 -21.05 -24.18 -7.92
C ILE A 674 -22.10 -24.83 -8.84
N ALA A 675 -22.03 -26.15 -9.01
CA ALA A 675 -23.00 -26.88 -9.86
C ALA A 675 -24.46 -26.84 -9.36
N SER A 676 -24.68 -26.73 -8.04
CA SER A 676 -26.03 -26.55 -7.46
C SER A 676 -25.98 -26.13 -6.00
N PHE A 677 -26.97 -25.34 -5.58
CA PHE A 677 -27.19 -25.00 -4.18
C PHE A 677 -28.18 -25.99 -3.54
N PRO A 678 -27.84 -26.64 -2.41
CA PRO A 678 -28.83 -27.31 -1.57
C PRO A 678 -29.95 -26.33 -1.17
N LEU A 679 -31.16 -26.82 -0.91
CA LEU A 679 -32.26 -25.95 -0.45
C LEU A 679 -31.86 -25.21 0.83
N LEU A 680 -31.83 -23.87 0.78
CA LEU A 680 -31.49 -22.97 1.88
C LEU A 680 -32.66 -22.85 2.87
N PRO A 681 -32.60 -23.48 4.05
CA PRO A 681 -33.72 -23.47 4.98
C PRO A 681 -33.75 -22.17 5.79
N GLN A 682 -34.95 -21.61 6.01
CA GLN A 682 -35.15 -20.55 7.02
C GLN A 682 -35.16 -21.14 8.44
N SER A 683 -34.08 -21.82 8.84
CA SER A 683 -33.92 -22.42 10.16
C SER A 683 -32.70 -21.80 10.87
N PRO A 684 -32.89 -20.68 11.60
CA PRO A 684 -31.86 -20.07 12.43
C PRO A 684 -31.03 -21.09 13.23
N GLY A 685 -29.72 -20.90 13.25
CA GLY A 685 -28.77 -21.75 13.98
C GLY A 685 -28.46 -23.10 13.33
N SER A 686 -29.13 -23.47 12.23
CA SER A 686 -28.80 -24.68 11.48
C SER A 686 -27.54 -24.50 10.63
N THR A 687 -26.86 -25.60 10.34
CA THR A 687 -25.69 -25.61 9.45
C THR A 687 -26.14 -25.74 7.99
N TYR A 688 -25.61 -24.88 7.12
CA TYR A 688 -25.79 -24.92 5.67
C TYR A 688 -24.42 -25.08 4.99
N SER A 689 -24.29 -25.94 3.99
CA SER A 689 -23.00 -26.22 3.34
C SER A 689 -23.14 -26.27 1.82
N VAL A 690 -22.17 -25.69 1.12
CA VAL A 690 -22.07 -25.69 -0.35
C VAL A 690 -20.69 -26.20 -0.72
N THR A 691 -20.61 -27.06 -1.74
CA THR A 691 -19.33 -27.56 -2.26
C THR A 691 -19.03 -26.88 -3.58
N ALA A 692 -17.86 -26.26 -3.66
CA ALA A 692 -17.32 -25.63 -4.86
C ALA A 692 -16.32 -26.55 -5.55
N THR A 693 -16.38 -26.60 -6.88
CA THR A 693 -15.30 -27.08 -7.73
C THR A 693 -14.25 -25.99 -7.82
N VAL A 694 -13.00 -26.34 -7.57
CA VAL A 694 -11.90 -25.37 -7.58
C VAL A 694 -10.70 -25.96 -8.29
N LYS A 695 -9.79 -25.11 -8.77
CA LYS A 695 -8.46 -25.50 -9.22
C LYS A 695 -7.45 -24.67 -8.44
N ASN A 696 -6.49 -25.30 -7.78
CA ASN A 696 -5.32 -24.62 -7.23
C ASN A 696 -4.05 -25.37 -7.62
N THR A 697 -3.25 -24.80 -8.51
CA THR A 697 -1.92 -25.29 -8.92
C THR A 697 -0.84 -24.22 -8.72
N THR A 698 -1.05 -23.34 -7.75
CA THR A 698 -0.16 -22.19 -7.47
C THR A 698 1.08 -22.56 -6.66
N GLY A 699 1.19 -23.81 -6.19
CA GLY A 699 2.28 -24.28 -5.32
C GLY A 699 2.12 -23.93 -3.84
N GLY A 700 0.98 -23.36 -3.43
CA GLY A 700 0.67 -23.04 -2.04
C GLY A 700 -0.83 -23.04 -1.75
N SER A 701 -1.21 -23.05 -0.47
CA SER A 701 -2.61 -22.96 -0.07
C SER A 701 -3.21 -21.59 -0.41
N ARG A 702 -4.49 -21.58 -0.76
CA ARG A 702 -5.34 -20.40 -0.96
C ARG A 702 -6.56 -20.47 -0.05
N GLU A 703 -7.46 -19.51 -0.15
CA GLU A 703 -8.74 -19.53 0.56
C GLU A 703 -9.89 -19.32 -0.41
N LEU A 704 -10.94 -20.13 -0.25
CA LEU A 704 -12.25 -19.82 -0.78
C LEU A 704 -13.05 -19.17 0.34
N ALA A 705 -13.54 -17.96 0.11
CA ALA A 705 -14.50 -17.28 0.96
C ALA A 705 -15.84 -17.19 0.24
N GLY A 706 -16.94 -17.25 0.99
CA GLY A 706 -18.27 -17.07 0.42
C GLY A 706 -19.26 -16.41 1.37
N TRP A 707 -20.18 -15.64 0.80
CA TRP A 707 -21.23 -14.90 1.51
C TRP A 707 -22.59 -15.28 0.96
N ILE A 708 -23.61 -15.29 1.81
CA ILE A 708 -25.01 -15.48 1.42
C ILE A 708 -25.83 -14.44 2.17
N ASP A 709 -26.50 -13.52 1.46
CA ASP A 709 -27.38 -12.54 2.09
C ASP A 709 -28.62 -13.25 2.63
N PHE A 710 -28.58 -13.64 3.90
CA PHE A 710 -29.62 -14.43 4.54
C PHE A 710 -30.83 -13.57 4.93
N ASN A 711 -30.60 -12.31 5.30
CA ASN A 711 -31.65 -11.39 5.77
C ASN A 711 -32.28 -10.60 4.62
N ARG A 712 -31.72 -10.69 3.40
CA ARG A 712 -32.14 -10.04 2.17
C ARG A 712 -32.10 -8.50 2.26
N ASN A 713 -31.08 -7.96 2.93
CA ASN A 713 -30.90 -6.52 3.06
C ASN A 713 -30.19 -5.88 1.85
N GLY A 714 -29.71 -6.70 0.91
CA GLY A 714 -29.02 -6.26 -0.30
C GLY A 714 -27.53 -6.05 -0.12
N THR A 715 -26.95 -6.48 1.00
CA THR A 715 -25.52 -6.36 1.32
C THR A 715 -25.00 -7.66 1.93
N PHE A 716 -23.68 -7.91 1.84
CA PHE A 716 -23.05 -9.05 2.49
C PHE A 716 -22.47 -8.66 3.86
N ASP A 717 -23.11 -9.12 4.93
CA ASP A 717 -22.74 -8.83 6.31
C ASP A 717 -21.64 -9.76 6.85
N ALA A 718 -20.94 -9.33 7.90
CA ALA A 718 -19.86 -10.12 8.51
C ALA A 718 -20.33 -11.50 9.03
N GLY A 719 -21.59 -11.61 9.46
CA GLY A 719 -22.20 -12.86 9.93
C GLY A 719 -22.55 -13.85 8.82
N GLU A 720 -22.44 -13.43 7.55
CA GLU A 720 -22.84 -14.19 6.38
C GLU A 720 -21.66 -14.86 5.67
N ARG A 721 -20.44 -14.59 6.13
CA ARG A 721 -19.20 -15.15 5.58
C ARG A 721 -18.98 -16.59 6.06
N ALA A 722 -18.54 -17.47 5.15
CA ALA A 722 -17.82 -18.69 5.44
C ALA A 722 -16.50 -18.71 4.67
N GLY A 723 -15.48 -19.39 5.19
CA GLY A 723 -14.18 -19.53 4.51
C GLY A 723 -13.57 -20.90 4.74
N ALA A 724 -12.81 -21.40 3.77
CA ALA A 724 -12.08 -22.66 3.88
C ALA A 724 -10.75 -22.62 3.10
N PRO A 725 -9.69 -23.25 3.62
CA PRO A 725 -8.43 -23.34 2.90
C PRO A 725 -8.56 -24.26 1.67
N VAL A 726 -8.00 -23.82 0.56
CA VAL A 726 -7.88 -24.56 -0.69
C VAL A 726 -6.41 -24.96 -0.87
N ALA A 727 -6.08 -26.20 -0.52
CA ALA A 727 -4.71 -26.71 -0.64
C ALA A 727 -4.24 -26.76 -2.10
N ASP A 728 -2.92 -26.76 -2.32
CA ASP A 728 -2.35 -27.00 -3.65
C ASP A 728 -2.77 -28.40 -4.15
N GLY A 729 -3.21 -28.47 -5.41
CA GLY A 729 -3.81 -29.66 -6.04
C GLY A 729 -5.28 -29.94 -5.67
N ALA A 730 -5.93 -29.10 -4.86
CA ALA A 730 -7.34 -29.30 -4.52
C ALA A 730 -8.25 -29.11 -5.75
N THR A 731 -9.23 -30.01 -5.90
CA THR A 731 -10.24 -29.98 -6.98
C THR A 731 -11.64 -29.60 -6.47
N SER A 732 -11.84 -29.59 -5.15
CA SER A 732 -13.11 -29.25 -4.51
C SER A 732 -12.90 -28.76 -3.08
N VAL A 733 -13.75 -27.85 -2.61
CA VAL A 733 -13.75 -27.40 -1.22
C VAL A 733 -15.20 -27.18 -0.76
N THR A 734 -15.49 -27.43 0.52
CA THR A 734 -16.83 -27.23 1.10
C THR A 734 -16.81 -26.03 2.04
N LEU A 735 -17.65 -25.03 1.76
CA LEU A 735 -17.97 -23.95 2.68
C LEU A 735 -19.15 -24.33 3.57
N THR A 736 -19.13 -23.85 4.81
CA THR A 736 -20.15 -24.16 5.81
C THR A 736 -20.50 -22.92 6.62
N TRP A 737 -21.78 -22.54 6.56
CA TRP A 737 -22.39 -21.43 7.28
C TRP A 737 -23.23 -21.92 8.46
N THR A 738 -23.38 -21.05 9.46
CA THR A 738 -24.47 -21.15 10.43
C THR A 738 -25.55 -20.15 10.02
N VAL A 739 -26.77 -20.62 9.78
CA VAL A 739 -27.88 -19.77 9.32
C VAL A 739 -28.18 -18.69 10.39
N PRO A 740 -28.10 -17.38 10.05
CA PRO A 740 -28.36 -16.29 10.99
C PRO A 740 -29.79 -16.26 11.57
N ALA A 741 -29.97 -15.53 12.66
CA ALA A 741 -31.27 -15.44 13.35
C ALA A 741 -32.30 -14.59 12.59
N ASP A 742 -31.83 -13.65 11.77
CA ASP A 742 -32.58 -12.71 10.95
C ASP A 742 -32.85 -13.21 9.52
N VAL A 743 -32.63 -14.51 9.26
CA VAL A 743 -32.89 -15.13 7.95
C VAL A 743 -34.34 -14.92 7.47
N SER A 744 -34.49 -14.53 6.20
CA SER A 744 -35.76 -14.14 5.58
C SER A 744 -36.00 -14.91 4.27
N PRO A 745 -37.21 -15.48 4.04
CA PRO A 745 -37.47 -16.31 2.87
C PRO A 745 -37.64 -15.46 1.61
N GLY A 746 -37.12 -15.89 0.47
CA GLY A 746 -37.22 -15.19 -0.82
C GLY A 746 -35.96 -15.33 -1.67
N GLY A 747 -35.92 -14.65 -2.81
CA GLY A 747 -34.70 -14.53 -3.63
C GLY A 747 -33.64 -13.67 -2.94
N SER A 748 -32.39 -14.10 -3.06
CA SER A 748 -31.20 -13.43 -2.54
C SER A 748 -29.99 -13.74 -3.45
N TYR A 749 -28.79 -13.31 -3.05
CA TYR A 749 -27.54 -13.60 -3.75
C TYR A 749 -26.51 -14.25 -2.82
N ALA A 750 -25.59 -14.99 -3.43
CA ALA A 750 -24.39 -15.50 -2.80
C ALA A 750 -23.17 -15.06 -3.61
N ARG A 751 -22.06 -14.76 -2.95
CA ARG A 751 -20.76 -14.41 -3.56
C ARG A 751 -19.71 -15.40 -3.13
N PHE A 752 -18.85 -15.86 -4.03
CA PHE A 752 -17.71 -16.72 -3.76
C PHE A 752 -16.45 -16.05 -4.29
N ARG A 753 -15.37 -16.06 -3.51
CA ARG A 753 -14.10 -15.44 -3.87
C ARG A 753 -12.95 -16.38 -3.53
N LEU A 754 -12.18 -16.77 -4.53
CA LEU A 754 -11.00 -17.63 -4.41
C LEU A 754 -9.73 -16.80 -4.57
N GLY A 755 -8.83 -16.82 -3.59
CA GLY A 755 -7.62 -16.00 -3.66
C GLY A 755 -6.68 -16.17 -2.48
N LEU A 756 -5.79 -15.18 -2.30
CA LEU A 756 -5.04 -15.04 -1.05
C LEU A 756 -5.99 -14.66 0.09
N SER A 757 -5.81 -15.25 1.28
CA SER A 757 -6.69 -15.00 2.44
C SER A 757 -6.90 -13.52 2.76
N ALA A 758 -5.86 -12.69 2.62
CA ALA A 758 -5.95 -11.26 2.87
C ALA A 758 -6.82 -10.52 1.83
N ASP A 759 -6.82 -11.00 0.59
CA ASP A 759 -7.55 -10.36 -0.52
C ASP A 759 -9.04 -10.75 -0.51
N VAL A 760 -9.37 -11.94 -0.01
CA VAL A 760 -10.73 -12.48 0.05
C VAL A 760 -11.33 -12.45 1.46
N GLU A 761 -10.79 -11.61 2.34
CA GLU A 761 -11.35 -11.40 3.68
C GLU A 761 -12.73 -10.71 3.62
N HIS A 762 -12.92 -9.84 2.61
CA HIS A 762 -14.11 -9.01 2.45
C HIS A 762 -14.90 -9.36 1.17
N PRO A 763 -16.22 -9.07 1.13
CA PRO A 763 -17.04 -9.32 -0.06
C PRO A 763 -16.81 -8.30 -1.19
N LYS A 764 -15.88 -7.36 -1.01
CA LYS A 764 -15.54 -6.24 -1.90
C LYS A 764 -14.02 -6.11 -2.05
N GLY A 765 -13.57 -5.30 -2.99
CA GLY A 765 -12.17 -5.01 -3.26
C GLY A 765 -11.54 -5.96 -4.26
N GLU A 766 -10.38 -5.58 -4.78
CA GLU A 766 -9.63 -6.35 -5.77
C GLU A 766 -8.68 -7.38 -5.13
N ALA A 767 -8.64 -8.59 -5.68
CA ALA A 767 -7.67 -9.62 -5.35
C ALA A 767 -6.59 -9.74 -6.42
N VAL A 768 -5.35 -10.04 -6.01
CA VAL A 768 -4.21 -10.09 -6.94
C VAL A 768 -4.18 -11.33 -7.83
N ASN A 769 -4.98 -12.35 -7.50
CA ASN A 769 -5.21 -13.55 -8.31
C ASN A 769 -6.53 -14.25 -7.94
N GLY A 770 -6.89 -15.26 -8.73
CA GLY A 770 -8.03 -16.13 -8.51
C GLY A 770 -9.28 -15.62 -9.21
N GLU A 771 -10.43 -15.78 -8.57
CA GLU A 771 -11.74 -15.63 -9.21
C GLU A 771 -12.84 -15.25 -8.21
N VAL A 772 -13.88 -14.58 -8.68
CA VAL A 772 -15.10 -14.18 -7.97
C VAL A 772 -16.33 -14.60 -8.78
N GLU A 773 -17.29 -15.19 -8.09
CA GLU A 773 -18.52 -15.71 -8.70
C GLU A 773 -19.73 -15.33 -7.86
N ASP A 774 -20.79 -14.79 -8.46
CA ASP A 774 -22.06 -14.56 -7.78
C ASP A 774 -23.18 -15.47 -8.30
N TYR A 775 -24.08 -15.86 -7.39
CA TYR A 775 -25.17 -16.76 -7.71
C TYR A 775 -26.50 -16.26 -7.15
N PRO A 776 -27.59 -16.25 -7.95
CA PRO A 776 -28.92 -16.07 -7.41
C PRO A 776 -29.29 -17.30 -6.56
N VAL A 777 -29.72 -17.08 -5.33
CA VAL A 777 -30.14 -18.13 -4.41
C VAL A 777 -31.57 -17.89 -3.92
N THR A 778 -32.25 -18.96 -3.50
CA THR A 778 -33.61 -18.85 -2.94
C THR A 778 -33.65 -19.45 -1.54
N ILE A 779 -34.00 -18.61 -0.56
CA ILE A 779 -34.22 -19.01 0.83
C ILE A 779 -35.67 -19.45 0.97
N VAL A 780 -35.89 -20.71 1.37
CA VAL A 780 -37.23 -21.28 1.44
C VAL A 780 -37.84 -21.17 2.85
N PRO A 781 -39.15 -20.86 2.98
CA PRO A 781 -39.78 -20.63 4.27
C PRO A 781 -39.87 -21.92 5.10
N ALA A 782 -39.60 -21.78 6.40
CA ALA A 782 -39.96 -22.76 7.42
C ALA A 782 -41.44 -22.56 7.78
N ALA A 783 -42.26 -23.62 7.72
CA ALA A 783 -43.67 -23.54 8.13
C ALA A 783 -44.08 -24.80 8.90
N LEU A 784 -44.55 -24.61 10.13
CA LEU A 784 -44.96 -25.65 11.05
C LEU A 784 -46.40 -25.39 11.52
N LYS A 785 -47.31 -26.29 11.18
CA LYS A 785 -48.72 -26.20 11.60
C LYS A 785 -48.99 -27.19 12.73
N ILE A 786 -49.35 -26.65 13.88
CA ILE A 786 -49.77 -27.36 15.07
C ILE A 786 -51.28 -27.16 15.26
N THR A 787 -52.02 -28.24 15.50
CA THR A 787 -53.43 -28.21 15.89
C THR A 787 -53.69 -29.10 17.10
N LYS A 788 -54.63 -28.69 17.95
CA LYS A 788 -55.01 -29.40 19.17
C LYS A 788 -56.51 -29.70 19.16
N THR A 789 -56.87 -30.92 19.53
CA THR A 789 -58.26 -31.34 19.75
C THR A 789 -58.40 -32.10 21.07
N ALA A 790 -59.62 -32.17 21.60
CA ALA A 790 -59.94 -32.96 22.80
C ALA A 790 -61.34 -33.56 22.71
N GLU A 791 -61.47 -34.83 23.08
CA GLU A 791 -62.76 -35.54 23.12
C GLU A 791 -62.86 -36.48 24.33
N PRO A 792 -64.05 -36.65 24.92
CA PRO A 792 -65.31 -35.99 24.56
C PRO A 792 -65.41 -34.55 25.09
N SER A 793 -66.24 -33.73 24.45
CA SER A 793 -66.58 -32.36 24.89
C SER A 793 -68.06 -32.06 24.62
N PRO A 794 -68.88 -31.75 25.65
CA PRO A 794 -68.55 -31.68 27.07
C PRO A 794 -68.16 -33.04 27.66
N ALA A 795 -67.39 -33.03 28.75
CA ALA A 795 -67.02 -34.22 29.51
C ALA A 795 -67.88 -34.38 30.76
N LYS A 796 -68.09 -35.60 31.25
CA LYS A 796 -68.76 -35.88 32.53
C LYS A 796 -67.71 -36.09 33.62
N GLN A 797 -68.07 -35.87 34.89
CA GLN A 797 -67.19 -36.24 35.99
C GLN A 797 -66.89 -37.75 35.96
N GLY A 798 -65.64 -38.13 36.20
CA GLY A 798 -65.16 -39.52 36.11
C GLY A 798 -64.82 -39.97 34.68
N GLN A 799 -65.11 -39.16 33.66
CA GLN A 799 -64.85 -39.51 32.27
C GLN A 799 -63.39 -39.25 31.89
N LYS A 800 -62.85 -40.12 31.04
CA LYS A 800 -61.54 -39.94 30.39
C LYS A 800 -61.68 -38.98 29.20
N VAL A 801 -60.90 -37.91 29.18
CA VAL A 801 -60.76 -36.96 28.07
C VAL A 801 -59.40 -37.19 27.40
N THR A 802 -59.42 -37.41 26.08
CA THR A 802 -58.21 -37.62 25.27
C THR A 802 -57.89 -36.36 24.49
N PHE A 803 -56.68 -35.86 24.66
CA PHE A 803 -56.12 -34.76 23.88
C PHE A 803 -55.28 -35.30 22.72
N LYS A 804 -55.35 -34.64 21.58
CA LYS A 804 -54.54 -34.93 20.39
C LYS A 804 -53.93 -33.63 19.87
N VAL A 805 -52.60 -33.62 19.78
CA VAL A 805 -51.82 -32.55 19.13
C VAL A 805 -51.28 -33.11 17.81
N THR A 806 -51.53 -32.41 16.71
CA THR A 806 -51.04 -32.78 15.36
C THR A 806 -50.04 -31.72 14.91
N VAL A 807 -48.85 -32.13 14.50
CA VAL A 807 -47.74 -31.27 14.06
C VAL A 807 -47.43 -31.62 12.60
N VAL A 808 -47.53 -30.66 11.69
CA VAL A 808 -47.31 -30.85 10.25
C VAL A 808 -46.25 -29.87 9.76
N ASN A 809 -45.23 -30.38 9.04
CA ASN A 809 -44.31 -29.51 8.32
C ASN A 809 -44.92 -29.14 6.97
N THR A 810 -45.38 -27.91 6.85
CA THR A 810 -45.97 -27.35 5.62
C THR A 810 -44.97 -26.51 4.82
N GLY A 811 -43.72 -26.42 5.28
CA GLY A 811 -42.64 -25.70 4.60
C GLY A 811 -41.99 -26.55 3.50
N GLN A 812 -40.88 -26.05 2.96
CA GLN A 812 -40.10 -26.73 1.90
C GLN A 812 -38.78 -27.33 2.41
N ALA A 813 -38.47 -27.14 3.70
CA ALA A 813 -37.29 -27.70 4.37
C ALA A 813 -37.69 -28.61 5.53
N ALA A 814 -36.93 -29.69 5.74
CA ALA A 814 -37.14 -30.61 6.85
C ALA A 814 -36.64 -30.02 8.18
N TYR A 815 -37.36 -30.24 9.27
CA TYR A 815 -36.85 -29.93 10.62
C TYR A 815 -35.99 -31.10 11.11
N LYS A 816 -34.74 -30.81 11.49
CA LYS A 816 -33.91 -31.79 12.21
C LYS A 816 -34.48 -32.07 13.60
N GLU A 817 -34.93 -31.02 14.28
CA GLU A 817 -35.67 -31.09 15.53
C GLU A 817 -36.73 -29.97 15.58
N ALA A 818 -38.00 -30.33 15.69
CA ALA A 818 -39.11 -29.44 16.02
C ALA A 818 -39.58 -29.74 17.44
N THR A 819 -40.15 -28.74 18.13
CA THR A 819 -40.57 -28.85 19.53
C THR A 819 -41.86 -28.09 19.83
N PHE A 820 -42.62 -28.55 20.83
CA PHE A 820 -43.73 -27.80 21.43
C PHE A 820 -43.86 -28.11 22.93
N SER A 821 -44.48 -27.19 23.68
CA SER A 821 -44.82 -27.32 25.10
C SER A 821 -46.32 -27.15 25.33
N ASP A 822 -46.90 -27.97 26.21
CA ASP A 822 -48.33 -28.09 26.49
C ASP A 822 -48.53 -28.03 28.01
N ASP A 823 -48.99 -26.90 28.52
CA ASP A 823 -49.14 -26.66 29.96
C ASP A 823 -50.51 -27.16 30.44
N LEU A 824 -50.52 -28.22 31.24
CA LEU A 824 -51.75 -28.83 31.74
C LEU A 824 -52.29 -28.17 33.02
N SER A 825 -51.75 -27.02 33.46
CA SER A 825 -52.18 -26.38 34.71
C SER A 825 -53.68 -26.08 34.76
N GLY A 826 -54.28 -25.60 33.66
CA GLY A 826 -55.73 -25.36 33.52
C GLY A 826 -56.58 -26.61 33.24
N VAL A 827 -55.96 -27.79 33.33
CA VAL A 827 -56.60 -29.10 33.15
C VAL A 827 -56.53 -29.91 34.44
N LEU A 828 -55.42 -29.83 35.17
CA LEU A 828 -55.12 -30.67 36.33
C LEU A 828 -55.81 -30.24 37.63
N ASP A 829 -56.41 -29.05 37.66
CA ASP A 829 -57.26 -28.60 38.76
C ASP A 829 -58.57 -29.43 38.82
N ASP A 830 -59.14 -29.76 37.67
CA ASP A 830 -60.37 -30.57 37.53
C ASP A 830 -60.12 -32.06 37.23
N SER A 831 -58.91 -32.43 36.82
CA SER A 831 -58.63 -33.79 36.34
C SER A 831 -57.32 -34.37 36.86
N ALA A 832 -57.14 -35.68 36.71
CA ALA A 832 -55.89 -36.37 36.97
C ALA A 832 -55.24 -36.81 35.65
N TYR A 833 -53.94 -36.54 35.48
CA TYR A 833 -53.20 -36.94 34.30
C TYR A 833 -53.09 -38.46 34.16
N GLY A 834 -53.34 -38.99 32.95
CA GLY A 834 -53.38 -40.42 32.68
C GLY A 834 -52.02 -41.12 32.54
N ASN A 835 -50.91 -40.37 32.48
CA ASN A 835 -49.56 -40.91 32.23
C ASN A 835 -49.45 -41.77 30.97
N ASP A 836 -50.20 -41.44 29.92
CA ASP A 836 -50.30 -42.23 28.68
C ASP A 836 -49.88 -41.46 27.41
N ALA A 837 -49.06 -40.41 27.58
CA ALA A 837 -48.54 -39.64 26.45
C ALA A 837 -47.67 -40.47 25.52
N LYS A 838 -47.94 -40.35 24.21
CA LYS A 838 -47.17 -40.97 23.14
C LYS A 838 -47.17 -40.10 21.89
N ALA A 839 -46.09 -40.17 21.11
CA ALA A 839 -46.00 -39.59 19.78
C ALA A 839 -45.84 -40.69 18.73
N THR A 840 -46.27 -40.40 17.50
CA THR A 840 -45.99 -41.28 16.34
C THR A 840 -44.51 -41.29 15.97
N GLU A 841 -43.80 -40.18 16.21
CA GLU A 841 -42.35 -40.02 16.02
C GLU A 841 -41.82 -38.94 16.98
N GLY A 842 -40.53 -38.99 17.33
CA GLY A 842 -39.93 -38.11 18.34
C GLY A 842 -40.21 -38.56 19.78
N ARG A 843 -39.78 -37.75 20.74
CA ARG A 843 -39.85 -38.03 22.17
C ARG A 843 -40.82 -37.09 22.85
N VAL A 844 -41.68 -37.64 23.71
CA VAL A 844 -42.58 -36.88 24.59
C VAL A 844 -42.14 -37.06 26.03
N THR A 845 -42.11 -35.97 26.78
CA THR A 845 -41.85 -35.98 28.22
C THR A 845 -42.88 -35.18 28.98
N TYR A 846 -43.27 -35.68 30.15
CA TYR A 846 -44.09 -34.94 31.10
C TYR A 846 -43.25 -34.59 32.32
N THR A 847 -43.10 -33.29 32.59
CA THR A 847 -42.57 -32.77 33.85
C THR A 847 -43.63 -31.82 34.38
N ALA A 848 -44.33 -32.24 35.44
CA ALA A 848 -45.51 -31.52 35.93
C ALA A 848 -45.23 -30.01 36.09
N PRO A 849 -46.10 -29.13 35.57
CA PRO A 849 -47.39 -29.40 34.93
C PRO A 849 -47.34 -29.58 33.39
N ALA A 850 -46.17 -29.51 32.75
CA ALA A 850 -46.03 -29.40 31.29
C ALA A 850 -45.65 -30.71 30.59
N LEU A 851 -46.19 -30.90 29.39
CA LEU A 851 -45.80 -31.93 28.43
C LEU A 851 -45.02 -31.28 27.28
N THR A 852 -43.86 -31.85 26.94
CA THR A 852 -42.99 -31.35 25.86
C THR A 852 -42.76 -32.46 24.85
N TRP A 853 -42.84 -32.13 23.57
CA TRP A 853 -42.46 -33.02 22.47
C TRP A 853 -41.25 -32.46 21.73
N THR A 854 -40.32 -33.31 21.30
CA THR A 854 -39.21 -32.95 20.41
C THR A 854 -38.92 -34.08 19.42
N GLY A 855 -38.69 -33.78 18.14
CA GLY A 855 -38.29 -34.77 17.15
C GLY A 855 -38.10 -34.23 15.73
N PRO A 856 -37.51 -35.03 14.82
CA PRO A 856 -37.38 -34.66 13.42
C PRO A 856 -38.74 -34.60 12.72
N LEU A 857 -38.85 -33.78 11.68
CA LEU A 857 -40.06 -33.64 10.88
C LEU A 857 -39.75 -33.33 9.41
N PRO A 858 -39.71 -34.35 8.53
CA PRO A 858 -39.53 -34.18 7.09
C PRO A 858 -40.61 -33.30 6.45
N VAL A 859 -40.33 -32.78 5.25
CA VAL A 859 -41.28 -31.97 4.48
C VAL A 859 -42.57 -32.75 4.21
N GLY A 860 -43.71 -32.13 4.51
CA GLY A 860 -45.04 -32.76 4.36
C GLY A 860 -45.37 -33.83 5.40
N ALA A 861 -44.44 -34.20 6.28
CA ALA A 861 -44.68 -35.20 7.32
C ALA A 861 -45.62 -34.66 8.42
N THR A 862 -46.32 -35.59 9.07
CA THR A 862 -47.25 -35.30 10.17
C THR A 862 -46.90 -36.17 11.38
N VAL A 863 -46.69 -35.54 12.53
CA VAL A 863 -46.56 -36.20 13.83
C VAL A 863 -47.82 -35.97 14.66
N THR A 864 -48.30 -37.02 15.32
CA THR A 864 -49.42 -36.94 16.25
C THR A 864 -48.95 -37.28 17.66
N VAL A 865 -49.25 -36.42 18.62
CA VAL A 865 -49.07 -36.65 20.05
C VAL A 865 -50.44 -36.82 20.71
N THR A 866 -50.65 -37.91 21.44
CA THR A 866 -51.89 -38.17 22.18
C THR A 866 -51.60 -38.41 23.65
N TYR A 867 -52.45 -37.89 24.52
CA TYR A 867 -52.42 -38.15 25.96
C TYR A 867 -53.81 -37.92 26.54
N SER A 868 -54.03 -38.29 27.80
CA SER A 868 -55.35 -38.18 28.42
C SER A 868 -55.33 -37.68 29.85
N VAL A 869 -56.51 -37.26 30.31
CA VAL A 869 -56.81 -36.96 31.70
C VAL A 869 -58.14 -37.58 32.10
N THR A 870 -58.38 -37.80 33.38
CA THR A 870 -59.65 -38.29 33.92
C THR A 870 -60.25 -37.24 34.86
N VAL A 871 -61.47 -36.79 34.58
CA VAL A 871 -62.16 -35.76 35.38
C VAL A 871 -62.45 -36.28 36.79
N LYS A 872 -62.16 -35.48 37.82
CA LYS A 872 -62.34 -35.86 39.23
C LYS A 872 -63.82 -35.99 39.60
N THR A 873 -64.12 -36.84 40.60
CA THR A 873 -65.47 -37.07 41.16
C THR A 873 -65.47 -36.95 42.70
N PRO A 874 -66.01 -35.87 43.29
CA PRO A 874 -66.43 -34.63 42.63
C PRO A 874 -65.23 -33.83 42.11
N SER A 875 -65.44 -33.05 41.06
CA SER A 875 -64.43 -32.07 40.64
C SER A 875 -64.36 -30.89 41.61
N SER A 876 -63.17 -30.35 41.84
CA SER A 876 -62.90 -29.24 42.77
C SER A 876 -62.40 -27.96 42.09
N GLY A 877 -62.22 -27.96 40.77
CA GLY A 877 -61.76 -26.81 39.98
C GLY A 877 -62.91 -25.99 39.42
N ASP A 878 -62.70 -25.37 38.26
CA ASP A 878 -63.62 -24.42 37.63
C ASP A 878 -64.61 -25.06 36.62
N LEU A 879 -64.57 -26.38 36.49
CA LEU A 879 -65.35 -27.19 35.56
C LEU A 879 -65.02 -26.97 34.07
N HIS A 880 -63.82 -26.48 33.74
CA HIS A 880 -63.35 -26.27 32.39
C HIS A 880 -61.91 -26.76 32.22
N LEU A 881 -61.72 -27.80 31.39
CA LEU A 881 -60.37 -28.21 31.00
C LEU A 881 -59.86 -27.27 29.90
N VAL A 882 -59.18 -26.20 30.28
CA VAL A 882 -58.58 -25.23 29.35
C VAL A 882 -57.15 -25.64 29.06
N ASN A 883 -56.83 -25.85 27.78
CA ASN A 883 -55.50 -26.31 27.41
C ASN A 883 -54.99 -25.76 26.08
N GLY A 884 -53.78 -25.21 26.08
CA GLY A 884 -53.11 -24.59 24.93
C GLY A 884 -51.69 -25.13 24.73
N VAL A 885 -51.32 -25.33 23.46
CA VAL A 885 -49.95 -25.72 23.07
C VAL A 885 -49.18 -24.49 22.59
N THR A 886 -47.91 -24.37 22.96
CA THR A 886 -46.98 -23.33 22.53
C THR A 886 -45.78 -23.93 21.81
N THR A 887 -45.18 -23.23 20.85
CA THR A 887 -43.95 -23.63 20.17
C THR A 887 -43.03 -22.45 19.96
N THR A 888 -41.73 -22.68 20.14
CA THR A 888 -40.66 -21.77 19.74
C THR A 888 -39.98 -22.22 18.45
N THR A 889 -40.46 -23.28 17.81
CA THR A 889 -39.91 -23.76 16.54
C THR A 889 -40.21 -22.71 15.46
N PRO A 890 -39.19 -22.23 14.71
CA PRO A 890 -39.40 -21.29 13.62
C PRO A 890 -40.50 -21.75 12.65
N GLY A 891 -41.35 -20.82 12.21
CA GLY A 891 -42.49 -21.13 11.34
C GLY A 891 -43.71 -21.71 12.03
N GLY A 892 -43.71 -21.88 13.35
CA GLY A 892 -44.83 -22.37 14.16
C GLY A 892 -46.01 -21.40 14.29
N ASN A 893 -47.24 -21.92 14.23
CA ASN A 893 -48.48 -21.12 14.36
C ASN A 893 -48.99 -20.93 15.80
N CYS A 894 -48.35 -21.55 16.81
CA CYS A 894 -48.83 -21.53 18.19
C CYS A 894 -47.82 -20.83 19.12
N ALA A 895 -47.68 -19.52 19.01
CA ALA A 895 -46.68 -18.78 19.80
C ALA A 895 -47.12 -18.61 21.27
N THR A 896 -48.39 -18.27 21.48
CA THR A 896 -48.98 -18.00 22.81
C THR A 896 -49.90 -19.13 23.29
N GLY A 897 -50.31 -20.00 22.39
CA GLY A 897 -51.23 -21.11 22.65
C GLY A 897 -52.71 -20.72 22.62
N ALA A 898 -53.02 -19.43 22.44
CA ALA A 898 -54.39 -18.92 22.25
C ALA A 898 -54.77 -18.78 20.78
N GLU A 899 -53.84 -19.00 19.85
CA GLU A 899 -54.10 -18.89 18.43
C GLU A 899 -55.12 -19.94 17.95
N PRO A 900 -55.86 -19.66 16.86
CA PRO A 900 -56.86 -20.59 16.33
C PRO A 900 -56.28 -21.99 16.08
N GLY A 901 -56.87 -22.98 16.75
CA GLY A 901 -56.45 -24.39 16.65
C GLY A 901 -55.34 -24.80 17.61
N CYS A 902 -54.74 -23.89 18.38
CA CYS A 902 -53.69 -24.21 19.36
C CYS A 902 -54.23 -24.53 20.76
N SER A 903 -55.45 -24.06 21.07
CA SER A 903 -56.15 -24.31 22.33
C SER A 903 -57.46 -25.07 22.16
N VAL A 904 -57.86 -25.76 23.23
CA VAL A 904 -59.19 -26.33 23.41
C VAL A 904 -59.70 -26.05 24.82
N THR A 905 -61.02 -25.91 24.96
CA THR A 905 -61.71 -25.85 26.25
C THR A 905 -62.76 -26.95 26.28
N VAL A 906 -62.67 -27.85 27.24
CA VAL A 906 -63.65 -28.92 27.45
C VAL A 906 -64.45 -28.62 28.72
N PRO A 907 -65.71 -28.17 28.60
CA PRO A 907 -66.55 -27.94 29.77
C PRO A 907 -67.01 -29.28 30.38
N ILE A 908 -67.12 -29.31 31.71
CA ILE A 908 -67.56 -30.48 32.47
C ILE A 908 -69.06 -30.35 32.77
N ALA A 909 -69.85 -31.27 32.21
CA ALA A 909 -71.29 -31.34 32.40
C ALA A 909 -71.63 -31.78 33.84
N THR A 910 -72.55 -31.04 34.47
CA THR A 910 -73.05 -31.32 35.83
C THR A 910 -74.56 -31.05 35.88
N PHE A 911 -75.26 -31.74 36.78
CA PHE A 911 -76.65 -31.45 37.11
C PHE A 911 -76.87 -31.57 38.62
N LYS A 912 -77.89 -30.88 39.13
CA LYS A 912 -78.27 -30.87 40.55
C LYS A 912 -79.63 -31.54 40.73
N ILE A 913 -79.78 -32.34 41.78
CA ILE A 913 -81.05 -32.96 42.15
C ILE A 913 -81.53 -32.35 43.47
N ARG A 914 -82.81 -31.97 43.53
CA ARG A 914 -83.49 -31.52 44.76
C ARG A 914 -84.80 -32.28 44.93
N LYS A 915 -84.99 -32.96 46.06
CA LYS A 915 -86.23 -33.67 46.40
C LYS A 915 -86.99 -32.91 47.49
N VAL A 916 -88.30 -32.79 47.35
CA VAL A 916 -89.21 -32.16 48.33
C VAL A 916 -90.44 -33.05 48.51
N ALA A 917 -90.91 -33.23 49.74
CA ALA A 917 -92.17 -33.91 50.05
C ALA A 917 -93.24 -32.88 50.49
N SER A 918 -94.49 -33.06 50.05
CA SER A 918 -95.62 -32.19 50.40
C SER A 918 -96.89 -33.01 50.65
N PRO A 919 -97.49 -32.95 51.86
CA PRO A 919 -96.98 -32.23 53.03
C PRO A 919 -95.70 -32.86 53.59
N ALA A 920 -94.88 -32.08 54.30
CA ALA A 920 -93.64 -32.57 54.91
C ALA A 920 -93.87 -33.47 56.14
N THR A 921 -95.08 -33.41 56.71
CA THR A 921 -95.59 -34.30 57.76
C THR A 921 -96.97 -34.76 57.34
N ALA A 922 -97.30 -36.03 57.57
CA ALA A 922 -98.56 -36.60 57.13
C ALA A 922 -99.22 -37.45 58.23
N ILE A 923 -100.54 -37.47 58.26
CA ILE A 923 -101.33 -38.37 59.11
C ILE A 923 -101.75 -39.63 58.34
N LYS A 924 -102.20 -40.65 59.07
CA LYS A 924 -102.75 -41.88 58.51
C LYS A 924 -103.84 -41.60 57.46
N GLY A 925 -103.71 -42.20 56.28
CA GLY A 925 -104.61 -42.02 55.13
C GLY A 925 -104.33 -40.78 54.28
N GLU A 926 -103.40 -39.91 54.67
CA GLU A 926 -103.03 -38.71 53.90
C GLU A 926 -102.09 -39.07 52.73
N ARG A 927 -102.25 -38.36 51.61
CA ARG A 927 -101.41 -38.51 50.42
C ARG A 927 -100.22 -37.55 50.51
N VAL A 928 -99.00 -38.07 50.44
CA VAL A 928 -97.76 -37.29 50.35
C VAL A 928 -97.25 -37.33 48.92
N THR A 929 -97.11 -36.17 48.30
CA THR A 929 -96.51 -36.01 46.98
C THR A 929 -95.04 -35.65 47.12
N TYR A 930 -94.17 -36.43 46.46
CA TYR A 930 -92.77 -36.13 46.28
C TYR A 930 -92.55 -35.44 44.94
N THR A 931 -91.75 -34.38 44.96
CA THR A 931 -91.32 -33.62 43.79
C THR A 931 -89.80 -33.60 43.75
N ILE A 932 -89.21 -34.26 42.76
CA ILE A 932 -87.77 -34.22 42.45
C ILE A 932 -87.55 -33.24 41.31
N THR A 933 -86.72 -32.24 41.53
CA THR A 933 -86.28 -31.28 40.53
C THR A 933 -84.84 -31.57 40.15
N VAL A 934 -84.62 -31.90 38.87
CA VAL A 934 -83.31 -32.02 38.25
C VAL A 934 -83.02 -30.73 37.49
N THR A 935 -81.94 -30.03 37.84
CA THR A 935 -81.52 -28.79 37.17
C THR A 935 -80.17 -28.99 36.51
N ASN A 936 -80.12 -28.88 35.19
CA ASN A 936 -78.89 -29.00 34.43
C ASN A 936 -78.03 -27.73 34.51
N GLY A 937 -76.71 -27.90 34.40
CA GLY A 937 -75.76 -26.80 34.29
C GLY A 937 -75.78 -26.11 32.93
N ALA A 938 -74.69 -25.41 32.62
CA ALA A 938 -74.56 -24.55 31.44
C ALA A 938 -74.34 -25.30 30.10
N VAL A 939 -74.06 -26.61 30.13
CA VAL A 939 -73.81 -27.43 28.94
C VAL A 939 -74.77 -28.63 28.87
N PRO A 940 -75.03 -29.19 27.67
CA PRO A 940 -75.89 -30.36 27.55
C PRO A 940 -75.35 -31.55 28.37
N TYR A 941 -76.24 -32.27 29.04
CA TYR A 941 -75.91 -33.50 29.75
C TYR A 941 -76.72 -34.65 29.13
N THR A 942 -76.05 -35.57 28.44
CA THR A 942 -76.71 -36.75 27.86
C THR A 942 -76.82 -37.88 28.88
N GLU A 943 -77.89 -38.67 28.83
CA GLU A 943 -78.10 -39.85 29.67
C GLU A 943 -77.95 -39.54 31.18
N ALA A 944 -78.48 -38.40 31.64
CA ALA A 944 -78.61 -38.15 33.06
C ALA A 944 -79.54 -39.19 33.66
N SER A 945 -79.24 -39.69 34.87
CA SER A 945 -80.10 -40.62 35.56
C SER A 945 -79.97 -40.51 37.07
N PHE A 946 -81.03 -40.90 37.78
CA PHE A 946 -80.99 -41.14 39.22
C PHE A 946 -81.93 -42.28 39.61
N SER A 947 -81.71 -42.82 40.80
CA SER A 947 -82.57 -43.82 41.42
C SER A 947 -82.89 -43.38 42.85
N ASP A 948 -84.16 -43.28 43.17
CA ASP A 948 -84.69 -42.87 44.46
C ASP A 948 -85.32 -44.08 45.16
N ASP A 949 -84.66 -44.55 46.21
CA ASP A 949 -85.04 -45.75 46.94
C ASP A 949 -86.11 -45.43 47.98
N LEU A 950 -87.29 -46.05 47.83
CA LEU A 950 -88.44 -45.84 48.71
C LEU A 950 -88.58 -46.95 49.75
N THR A 951 -87.57 -47.81 49.96
CA THR A 951 -87.66 -48.94 50.91
C THR A 951 -88.16 -48.50 52.29
N ASP A 952 -87.61 -47.40 52.82
CA ASP A 952 -87.96 -46.83 54.14
C ASP A 952 -89.23 -45.94 54.12
N VAL A 953 -89.87 -45.78 52.95
CA VAL A 953 -91.13 -45.04 52.81
C VAL A 953 -92.30 -46.02 52.65
N LEU A 954 -92.05 -47.17 52.01
CA LEU A 954 -93.08 -48.15 51.65
C LEU A 954 -93.42 -49.12 52.81
N ASP A 955 -92.64 -49.12 53.89
CA ASP A 955 -93.03 -49.75 55.15
C ASP A 955 -94.27 -49.05 55.73
N ASP A 956 -94.24 -47.72 55.80
CA ASP A 956 -95.30 -46.88 56.39
C ASP A 956 -96.36 -46.39 55.39
N ALA A 957 -96.10 -46.48 54.09
CA ALA A 957 -97.00 -45.98 53.05
C ALA A 957 -97.24 -46.99 51.91
N VAL A 958 -98.31 -46.77 51.13
CA VAL A 958 -98.57 -47.47 49.86
C VAL A 958 -98.22 -46.53 48.72
N TYR A 959 -97.46 -47.01 47.73
CA TYR A 959 -97.14 -46.24 46.53
C TYR A 959 -98.39 -45.89 45.72
N GLY A 960 -98.43 -44.67 45.17
CA GLY A 960 -99.59 -44.11 44.49
C GLY A 960 -99.76 -44.50 43.01
N ASP A 961 -98.82 -45.27 42.44
CA ASP A 961 -98.78 -45.65 41.01
C ASP A 961 -98.90 -44.45 40.05
N ASP A 962 -98.31 -43.31 40.41
CA ASP A 962 -98.51 -42.02 39.75
C ASP A 962 -97.20 -41.28 39.39
N VAL A 963 -96.07 -42.00 39.24
CA VAL A 963 -94.84 -41.36 38.76
C VAL A 963 -95.03 -40.75 37.38
N ALA A 964 -94.64 -39.49 37.26
CA ALA A 964 -94.59 -38.76 36.02
C ALA A 964 -93.37 -37.86 35.99
N ALA A 965 -92.78 -37.68 34.81
CA ALA A 965 -91.70 -36.72 34.59
C ALA A 965 -92.15 -35.67 33.56
N SER A 966 -91.72 -34.43 33.75
CA SER A 966 -91.96 -33.35 32.77
C SER A 966 -91.16 -33.55 31.47
N SER A 967 -90.12 -34.38 31.50
CA SER A 967 -89.27 -34.79 30.37
C SER A 967 -88.43 -36.01 30.76
N GLY A 968 -87.98 -36.81 29.78
CA GLY A 968 -87.30 -38.07 30.02
C GLY A 968 -88.25 -39.21 30.40
N GLU A 969 -87.69 -40.35 30.73
CA GLU A 969 -88.44 -41.53 31.15
C GLU A 969 -88.31 -41.70 32.66
N ALA A 970 -89.46 -41.83 33.34
CA ALA A 970 -89.52 -42.20 34.74
C ALA A 970 -90.34 -43.48 34.88
N ASP A 971 -89.83 -44.40 35.69
CA ASP A 971 -90.49 -45.65 36.03
C ASP A 971 -90.43 -45.90 37.53
N TYR A 972 -91.37 -46.72 38.00
CA TYR A 972 -91.31 -47.30 39.33
C TYR A 972 -91.13 -48.80 39.20
N THR A 973 -89.98 -49.28 39.69
CA THR A 973 -89.68 -50.70 39.83
C THR A 973 -89.43 -50.94 41.32
N ALA A 974 -90.43 -51.51 42.01
CA ALA A 974 -90.41 -51.61 43.47
C ALA A 974 -89.07 -52.13 44.02
N PRO A 975 -88.45 -51.45 45.00
CA PRO A 975 -88.94 -50.27 45.74
C PRO A 975 -88.46 -48.90 45.20
N LYS A 976 -88.01 -48.80 43.96
CA LYS A 976 -87.28 -47.63 43.44
C LYS A 976 -88.06 -46.84 42.40
N VAL A 977 -88.01 -45.51 42.49
CA VAL A 977 -88.35 -44.60 41.40
C VAL A 977 -87.07 -44.29 40.64
N ASN A 978 -87.04 -44.61 39.35
CA ASN A 978 -85.91 -44.31 38.48
C ASN A 978 -86.29 -43.21 37.50
N TRP A 979 -85.30 -42.42 37.10
CA TRP A 979 -85.45 -41.48 36.00
C TRP A 979 -84.20 -41.48 35.14
N SER A 980 -84.38 -41.39 33.83
CA SER A 980 -83.30 -41.11 32.89
C SER A 980 -83.73 -40.16 31.78
N GLY A 981 -82.80 -39.36 31.27
CA GLY A 981 -83.08 -38.45 30.17
C GLY A 981 -81.90 -37.58 29.76
N ASN A 982 -82.01 -36.98 28.58
CA ASN A 982 -81.09 -35.93 28.14
C ASN A 982 -81.54 -34.59 28.70
N LEU A 983 -80.59 -33.77 29.13
CA LEU A 983 -80.82 -32.43 29.67
C LEU A 983 -80.16 -31.38 28.78
N ALA A 984 -80.97 -30.46 28.24
CA ALA A 984 -80.49 -29.25 27.59
C ALA A 984 -79.89 -28.26 28.62
N PRO A 985 -79.03 -27.32 28.21
CA PRO A 985 -78.47 -26.29 29.10
C PRO A 985 -79.55 -25.57 29.91
N GLY A 986 -79.39 -25.50 31.23
CA GLY A 986 -80.34 -24.86 32.15
C GLY A 986 -81.71 -25.54 32.27
N GLN A 987 -81.93 -26.68 31.61
CA GLN A 987 -83.22 -27.39 31.67
C GLN A 987 -83.52 -27.82 33.11
N VAL A 988 -84.78 -27.60 33.51
CA VAL A 988 -85.33 -28.09 34.77
C VAL A 988 -86.34 -29.19 34.45
N VAL A 989 -86.06 -30.41 34.91
CA VAL A 989 -86.98 -31.55 34.82
C VAL A 989 -87.57 -31.81 36.19
N THR A 990 -88.88 -31.95 36.25
CA THR A 990 -89.60 -32.27 37.49
C THR A 990 -90.19 -33.66 37.39
N ILE A 991 -89.89 -34.50 38.38
CA ILE A 991 -90.43 -35.85 38.56
C ILE A 991 -91.33 -35.81 39.78
N THR A 992 -92.58 -36.20 39.63
CA THR A 992 -93.56 -36.25 40.73
C THR A 992 -94.08 -37.66 40.89
N TYR A 993 -94.21 -38.12 42.14
CA TYR A 993 -94.92 -39.34 42.51
C TYR A 993 -95.48 -39.18 43.92
N SER A 994 -96.37 -40.06 44.36
CA SER A 994 -96.96 -39.98 45.69
C SER A 994 -96.99 -41.32 46.41
N VAL A 995 -97.19 -41.23 47.72
CA VAL A 995 -97.50 -42.36 48.59
C VAL A 995 -98.68 -41.99 49.49
N THR A 996 -99.43 -42.98 49.98
CA THR A 996 -100.52 -42.78 50.96
C THR A 996 -100.17 -43.50 52.26
N ILE A 997 -100.20 -42.78 53.39
CA ILE A 997 -99.80 -43.32 54.70
C ILE A 997 -100.80 -44.39 55.17
N LYS A 998 -100.31 -45.56 55.60
CA LYS A 998 -101.14 -46.75 55.95
C LYS A 998 -101.86 -46.69 57.27
#